data_AF-A0A845TWA1-F1
#
_entry.id   AF-A0A845TWA1-F1
#
_cell.length_a   1.000
_cell.length_b   1.000
_cell.length_c   1.000
_cell.angle_alpha   90.00
_cell.angle_beta   90.00
_cell.angle_gamma   90.00
#
_symmetry.space_group_name_H-M   'P 1'
#
loop_
_entity.id
_entity.type
_entity.pdbx_description
1 polymer ?
#
loop_
_entity_poly.entity_id
_entity_poly.type
_entity_poly.pdbx_seq_one_letter_code
_entity_poly.pdbx_strand_id
1 'polypeptide(L)'
;MRSRLAFFLILMIFAATPGTHPQEFKPHRAKLSPAGERWVENTLKHMTTDEKVGQVIFPTYFGGFYSTESPDYQTLMRHVESDHAGGFILATRGGPRGTERSTVYATAALTNQLQRKAKIPLLIAADFEHGTVMRIIEGTSFPEPMAVAATGRAEDAYTIGRISALEARAAGVQWLFAPVADVNSNPDNPIINIRSFGEDPKKVSAFVSAFVRGVEENGALATAKHFPGHGDTGEDSHLDLAMVHSNRARLDAVDLVPFRAAIAAGVSSIMTGHLVVPALEPDPELPATLSPKVLTELLRKQMGFDGLIVTDALDMGGVTNHYAPAEVAVRAFAAGADVLLMPPVPDAAVLAMKEAVQTGRVSIERLDDAVRRILRAKARLGLDTQRMVDVDKLNSVYAEPEFTRAAQDIADRGVTLLRDEAKLVPLDARKPLRTLLVAVVADPDTNPSYEFAQAVKSALETVDVVKIDSRYFRPATVTIPPLANYDTILLALTVRVADRKGTVGLPPDQAELVHRLLASGKPAIVASFGSPYLMESYPEAKTWLAVFDTNDVGQRAVARALFGEVAIGGKLPVRLPGAQPHALGVDDGLTTSADHLTLKAASGEMIAHLKPAFDILDRSGLEGIAGTLYVVYSGDLARHSAQVTKGQLPAAGDARAKPYLTTAIGTLLGQKRLTLDTPIFRIMPEWAAGPDGARRQTVTVRHLLSHTSGLAPADARTFVAHEKHLLTSALAVPLTTDPGTAFAYSPWNNVLLEGVLTRLTGATLSEFSFGEITKAVDEELEDKAPRTLAYPELPALGQMWLNGGIFAHDRFLHRAVVEEMSVRRELNNVAFTDGWDCPSPELGTGKYFSARAFGFGRSPRESLWIDPEKELVVVITLTSRDPNADAAKLVKVRSALHDAVIEGLGIAPPH
;
A
#
# COMPACT_ATOMS: atom_id res chain seq x y z
N MET A 1 40.46 -70.63 7.99
CA MET A 1 41.30 -69.61 7.32
C MET A 1 40.36 -68.67 6.59
N ARG A 2 40.16 -67.43 7.11
CA ARG A 2 40.57 -66.16 6.45
C ARG A 2 40.30 -66.18 4.93
N SER A 3 39.50 -65.30 4.32
CA SER A 3 38.99 -63.99 4.73
C SER A 3 38.08 -63.40 3.63
N ARG A 4 36.95 -62.84 4.06
CA ARG A 4 36.37 -61.52 3.70
C ARG A 4 35.95 -61.20 2.25
N LEU A 5 34.62 -61.30 2.09
CA LEU A 5 33.65 -60.29 1.62
C LEU A 5 33.91 -59.54 0.30
N ALA A 6 33.05 -59.84 -0.69
CA ALA A 6 32.88 -59.11 -1.93
C ALA A 6 32.22 -57.72 -1.70
N PHE A 7 32.76 -56.71 -2.36
CA PHE A 7 32.10 -55.42 -2.59
C PHE A 7 32.23 -55.09 -4.07
N PHE A 8 31.12 -54.68 -4.68
CA PHE A 8 30.97 -54.37 -6.10
C PHE A 8 31.93 -53.26 -6.55
N LEU A 9 32.68 -53.52 -7.61
CA LEU A 9 33.49 -52.53 -8.34
C LEU A 9 32.61 -51.91 -9.43
N ILE A 10 32.17 -50.67 -9.24
CA ILE A 10 31.67 -49.81 -10.34
C ILE A 10 32.86 -48.99 -10.83
N LEU A 11 33.23 -49.23 -12.09
CA LEU A 11 34.33 -48.57 -12.79
C LEU A 11 33.93 -47.12 -13.11
N MET A 12 34.73 -46.15 -12.65
CA MET A 12 34.65 -44.75 -13.08
C MET A 12 35.01 -44.62 -14.56
N ILE A 13 34.11 -44.04 -15.35
CA ILE A 13 34.41 -43.48 -16.67
C ILE A 13 34.51 -41.95 -16.50
N PHE A 14 35.72 -41.41 -16.69
CA PHE A 14 35.94 -39.99 -16.93
C PHE A 14 35.36 -39.65 -18.31
N ALA A 15 34.23 -38.94 -18.35
CA ALA A 15 33.73 -38.29 -19.56
C ALA A 15 34.06 -36.80 -19.46
N ALA A 16 34.91 -36.33 -20.37
CA ALA A 16 35.12 -34.91 -20.63
C ALA A 16 33.77 -34.26 -20.96
N THR A 17 33.42 -33.19 -20.23
CA THR A 17 32.23 -32.40 -20.52
C THR A 17 32.42 -31.66 -21.85
N PRO A 18 31.48 -31.78 -22.80
CA PRO A 18 31.55 -31.05 -24.05
C PRO A 18 31.30 -29.56 -23.78
N GLY A 19 32.14 -28.70 -24.35
CA GLY A 19 31.97 -27.25 -24.32
C GLY A 19 30.59 -26.85 -24.80
N THR A 20 29.94 -25.97 -24.03
CA THR A 20 28.64 -25.39 -24.34
C THR A 20 28.74 -24.54 -25.60
N HIS A 21 28.27 -25.07 -26.74
CA HIS A 21 27.94 -24.25 -27.88
C HIS A 21 26.74 -23.33 -27.51
N PRO A 22 26.76 -22.04 -27.89
CA PRO A 22 25.61 -21.16 -27.69
C PRO A 22 24.41 -21.72 -28.48
N GLN A 23 23.31 -22.00 -27.77
CA GLN A 23 22.03 -22.34 -28.39
C GLN A 23 21.63 -21.23 -29.36
N GLU A 24 21.28 -21.58 -30.60
CA GLU A 24 20.56 -20.68 -31.50
C GLU A 24 19.17 -20.39 -30.92
N PHE A 25 18.97 -19.17 -30.41
CA PHE A 25 17.70 -18.70 -29.88
C PHE A 25 16.81 -18.10 -30.98
N LYS A 26 15.53 -18.49 -31.00
CA LYS A 26 14.51 -17.89 -31.89
C LYS A 26 13.59 -16.97 -31.06
N PRO A 27 13.61 -15.64 -31.29
CA PRO A 27 12.76 -14.70 -30.56
C PRO A 27 11.28 -14.93 -30.87
N HIS A 28 10.42 -14.93 -29.85
CA HIS A 28 9.00 -15.24 -29.94
C HIS A 28 8.13 -13.97 -30.10
N ARG A 29 8.48 -13.07 -31.04
CA ARG A 29 7.58 -11.95 -31.39
C ARG A 29 6.42 -12.50 -32.22
N ALA A 30 5.16 -12.27 -31.80
CA ALA A 30 4.00 -12.72 -32.56
C ALA A 30 4.07 -12.18 -34.00
N LYS A 31 4.03 -13.09 -34.98
CA LYS A 31 4.06 -12.71 -36.40
C LYS A 31 2.75 -12.00 -36.75
N LEU A 32 2.85 -10.95 -37.55
CA LEU A 32 1.66 -10.28 -38.10
C LEU A 32 0.82 -11.26 -38.91
N SER A 33 -0.50 -11.04 -38.91
CA SER A 33 -1.39 -11.74 -39.81
C SER A 33 -1.07 -11.38 -41.27
N PRO A 34 -1.39 -12.25 -42.25
CA PRO A 34 -1.21 -11.91 -43.66
C PRO A 34 -1.98 -10.65 -44.09
N ALA A 35 -3.10 -10.34 -43.42
CA ALA A 35 -3.83 -9.09 -43.65
C ALA A 35 -3.05 -7.87 -43.13
N GLY A 36 -2.49 -7.96 -41.92
CA GLY A 36 -1.64 -6.91 -41.34
C GLY A 36 -0.41 -6.65 -42.19
N GLU A 37 0.29 -7.70 -42.65
CA GLU A 37 1.47 -7.54 -43.51
C GLU A 37 1.12 -6.87 -44.85
N ARG A 38 -0.03 -7.24 -45.45
CA ARG A 38 -0.53 -6.56 -46.65
C ARG A 38 -0.88 -5.10 -46.39
N TRP A 39 -1.47 -4.78 -45.25
CA TRP A 39 -1.75 -3.40 -44.88
C TRP A 39 -0.46 -2.58 -44.76
N VAL A 40 0.58 -3.14 -44.12
CA VAL A 40 1.89 -2.48 -43.98
C VAL A 40 2.49 -2.15 -45.35
N GLU A 41 2.66 -3.15 -46.22
CA GLU A 41 3.32 -2.94 -47.52
C GLU A 41 2.47 -2.06 -48.45
N ASN A 42 1.14 -2.21 -48.44
CA ASN A 42 0.27 -1.36 -49.23
C ASN A 42 0.29 0.10 -48.73
N THR A 43 0.23 0.34 -47.42
CA THR A 43 0.31 1.69 -46.86
C THR A 43 1.65 2.32 -47.23
N LEU A 44 2.77 1.64 -46.96
CA LEU A 44 4.11 2.16 -47.25
C LEU A 44 4.31 2.53 -48.71
N LYS A 45 3.84 1.67 -49.64
CA LYS A 45 3.94 1.90 -51.08
C LYS A 45 3.23 3.17 -51.55
N HIS A 46 2.13 3.56 -50.89
CA HIS A 46 1.32 4.72 -51.27
C HIS A 46 1.65 5.99 -50.48
N MET A 47 2.62 5.92 -49.56
CA MET A 47 3.07 7.10 -48.81
C MET A 47 4.00 7.97 -49.65
N THR A 48 3.82 9.28 -49.55
CA THR A 48 4.79 10.26 -50.05
C THR A 48 6.04 10.28 -49.17
N THR A 49 7.14 10.85 -49.66
CA THR A 49 8.34 11.08 -48.83
C THR A 49 8.03 11.92 -47.60
N ASP A 50 7.16 12.93 -47.74
CA ASP A 50 6.74 13.79 -46.64
C ASP A 50 5.98 13.02 -45.55
N GLU A 51 5.05 12.14 -45.97
CA GLU A 51 4.35 11.25 -45.03
C GLU A 51 5.32 10.31 -44.32
N LYS A 52 6.30 9.75 -45.05
CA LYS A 52 7.33 8.87 -44.49
C LYS A 52 8.22 9.58 -43.47
N VAL A 53 8.65 10.81 -43.76
CA VAL A 53 9.40 11.64 -42.82
C VAL A 53 8.55 11.96 -41.58
N GLY A 54 7.28 12.31 -41.75
CA GLY A 54 6.38 12.54 -40.63
C GLY A 54 6.28 11.35 -39.68
N GLN A 55 6.23 10.13 -40.23
CA GLN A 55 6.10 8.91 -39.43
C GLN A 55 7.23 8.65 -38.44
N VAL A 56 8.41 9.23 -38.62
CA VAL A 56 9.55 9.03 -37.71
C VAL A 56 9.64 10.09 -36.61
N ILE A 57 8.75 11.10 -36.62
CA ILE A 57 8.74 12.22 -35.67
C ILE A 57 7.63 12.02 -34.63
N PHE A 58 8.01 12.09 -33.34
CA PHE A 58 7.09 11.92 -32.20
C PHE A 58 7.16 13.14 -31.26
N PRO A 59 6.31 14.16 -31.50
CA PRO A 59 6.21 15.34 -30.64
C PRO A 59 5.54 15.03 -29.29
N THR A 60 5.62 16.00 -28.38
CA THR A 60 4.95 15.95 -27.08
C THR A 60 3.49 16.40 -27.17
N TYR A 61 2.61 15.78 -26.40
CA TYR A 61 1.31 16.35 -26.06
C TYR A 61 0.95 16.12 -24.59
N PHE A 62 -0.10 16.81 -24.13
CA PHE A 62 -0.63 16.67 -22.77
C PHE A 62 -2.13 16.36 -22.87
N GLY A 63 -2.58 15.31 -22.19
CA GLY A 63 -4.00 14.97 -22.08
C GLY A 63 -4.74 15.99 -21.22
N GLY A 64 -5.63 16.76 -21.85
CA GLY A 64 -6.33 17.87 -21.22
C GLY A 64 -7.38 18.47 -22.14
N PHE A 65 -8.13 19.45 -21.62
CA PHE A 65 -9.06 20.24 -22.42
C PHE A 65 -8.30 21.30 -23.22
N TYR A 66 -8.60 21.38 -24.52
CA TYR A 66 -8.13 22.45 -25.39
C TYR A 66 -9.31 23.06 -26.12
N SER A 67 -9.38 24.39 -26.14
CA SER A 67 -10.27 25.10 -27.07
C SER A 67 -9.77 24.85 -28.49
N THR A 68 -10.67 24.62 -29.45
CA THR A 68 -10.30 24.35 -30.85
C THR A 68 -9.54 25.51 -31.48
N GLU A 69 -9.77 26.74 -31.03
CA GLU A 69 -9.08 27.94 -31.52
C GLU A 69 -7.78 28.23 -30.76
N SER A 70 -7.42 27.42 -29.75
CA SER A 70 -6.19 27.65 -28.99
C SER A 70 -4.94 27.32 -29.83
N PRO A 71 -3.83 28.07 -29.66
CA PRO A 71 -2.58 27.78 -30.35
C PRO A 71 -2.05 26.36 -30.10
N ASP A 72 -2.22 25.84 -28.89
CA ASP A 72 -1.83 24.47 -28.52
C ASP A 72 -2.61 23.43 -29.34
N TYR A 73 -3.94 23.58 -29.45
CA TYR A 73 -4.76 22.66 -30.25
C TYR A 73 -4.40 22.71 -31.73
N GLN A 74 -4.24 23.92 -32.27
CA GLN A 74 -3.88 24.12 -33.68
C GLN A 74 -2.49 23.54 -33.99
N THR A 75 -1.57 23.59 -33.02
CA THR A 75 -0.26 22.93 -33.12
C THR A 75 -0.40 21.41 -33.17
N LEU A 76 -1.22 20.81 -32.31
CA LEU A 76 -1.50 19.36 -32.37
C LEU A 76 -2.12 18.95 -33.71
N MET A 77 -3.11 19.71 -34.20
CA MET A 77 -3.75 19.43 -35.49
C MET A 77 -2.76 19.53 -36.65
N ARG A 78 -1.89 20.55 -36.66
CA ARG A 78 -0.85 20.71 -37.68
C ARG A 78 0.13 19.53 -37.67
N HIS A 79 0.56 19.06 -36.50
CA HIS A 79 1.43 17.88 -36.43
C HIS A 79 0.76 16.62 -37.01
N VAL A 80 -0.56 16.49 -36.84
CA VAL A 80 -1.33 15.36 -37.40
C VAL A 80 -1.58 15.50 -38.90
N GLU A 81 -2.10 16.66 -39.33
CA GLU A 81 -2.64 16.87 -40.68
C GLU A 81 -1.55 17.28 -41.69
N SER A 82 -0.59 18.12 -41.28
CA SER A 82 0.45 18.69 -42.15
C SER A 82 1.80 17.98 -42.02
N ASP A 83 2.24 17.74 -40.78
CA ASP A 83 3.56 17.11 -40.54
C ASP A 83 3.49 15.58 -40.60
N HIS A 84 2.28 15.02 -40.65
CA HIS A 84 2.02 13.57 -40.72
C HIS A 84 2.74 12.77 -39.63
N ALA A 85 2.77 13.30 -38.40
CA ALA A 85 3.46 12.70 -37.26
C ALA A 85 3.14 11.21 -37.11
N GLY A 86 4.16 10.41 -36.80
CA GLY A 86 4.00 8.97 -36.56
C GLY A 86 3.22 8.66 -35.29
N GLY A 87 3.26 9.58 -34.34
CA GLY A 87 2.73 9.43 -33.01
C GLY A 87 3.06 10.61 -32.11
N PHE A 88 2.75 10.45 -30.83
CA PHE A 88 3.04 11.44 -29.79
C PHE A 88 3.52 10.74 -28.52
N ILE A 89 4.24 11.47 -27.67
CA ILE A 89 4.46 11.10 -26.27
C ILE A 89 3.56 11.93 -25.36
N LEU A 90 2.83 11.26 -24.47
CA LEU A 90 2.10 11.88 -23.36
C LEU A 90 3.09 12.28 -22.26
N ALA A 91 3.26 13.58 -22.04
CA ALA A 91 4.14 14.12 -21.01
C ALA A 91 3.35 14.79 -19.86
N THR A 92 4.09 15.25 -18.85
CA THR A 92 3.56 16.05 -17.73
C THR A 92 4.00 17.51 -17.84
N ARG A 93 3.21 18.43 -17.32
CA ARG A 93 3.58 19.86 -17.23
C ARG A 93 4.20 20.18 -15.88
N GLY A 94 5.09 21.16 -15.84
CA GLY A 94 5.51 21.79 -14.58
C GLY A 94 4.52 22.87 -14.17
N GLY A 95 4.13 22.90 -12.91
CA GLY A 95 3.26 23.93 -12.34
C GLY A 95 3.76 24.46 -10.99
N PRO A 96 3.15 25.52 -10.44
CA PRO A 96 3.58 26.15 -9.18
C PRO A 96 3.57 25.20 -7.96
N ARG A 97 2.84 24.08 -8.05
CA ARG A 97 2.71 23.08 -7.00
C ARG A 97 3.48 21.77 -7.29
N GLY A 98 4.25 21.74 -8.38
CA GLY A 98 4.98 20.54 -8.83
C GLY A 98 4.48 20.02 -10.17
N THR A 99 4.64 18.72 -10.40
CA THR A 99 4.26 18.05 -11.65
C THR A 99 2.74 17.97 -11.81
N GLU A 100 2.23 18.47 -12.93
CA GLU A 100 0.83 18.35 -13.35
C GLU A 100 0.68 17.19 -14.35
N ARG A 101 -0.15 16.23 -13.97
CA ARG A 101 -0.46 15.02 -14.74
C ARG A 101 -1.77 15.18 -15.50
N SER A 102 -1.94 14.41 -16.57
CA SER A 102 -3.17 14.37 -17.35
C SER A 102 -4.28 13.61 -16.62
N THR A 103 -5.53 13.77 -17.07
CA THR A 103 -6.67 12.96 -16.62
C THR A 103 -7.05 11.93 -17.68
N VAL A 104 -7.54 10.76 -17.25
CA VAL A 104 -7.81 9.64 -18.16
C VAL A 104 -8.86 9.98 -19.24
N TYR A 105 -9.95 10.65 -18.85
CA TYR A 105 -11.02 11.02 -19.78
C TYR A 105 -10.56 12.02 -20.83
N ALA A 106 -9.84 13.07 -20.42
CA ALA A 106 -9.33 14.07 -21.35
C ALA A 106 -8.29 13.47 -22.30
N THR A 107 -7.43 12.59 -21.78
CA THR A 107 -6.43 11.85 -22.57
C THR A 107 -7.09 10.99 -23.64
N ALA A 108 -8.07 10.16 -23.28
CA ALA A 108 -8.79 9.29 -24.21
C ALA A 108 -9.57 10.10 -25.26
N ALA A 109 -10.29 11.14 -24.83
CA ALA A 109 -11.07 12.00 -25.71
C ALA A 109 -10.20 12.75 -26.72
N LEU A 110 -9.08 13.32 -26.28
CA LEU A 110 -8.13 14.01 -27.15
C LEU A 110 -7.45 13.03 -28.10
N THR A 111 -7.00 11.88 -27.61
CA THR A 111 -6.41 10.82 -28.46
C THR A 111 -7.37 10.40 -29.58
N ASN A 112 -8.65 10.21 -29.25
CA ASN A 112 -9.70 9.95 -30.23
C ASN A 112 -9.86 11.09 -31.26
N GLN A 113 -9.74 12.35 -30.84
CA GLN A 113 -9.75 13.49 -31.79
C GLN A 113 -8.56 13.43 -32.75
N LEU A 114 -7.34 13.20 -32.23
CA LEU A 114 -6.13 13.08 -33.05
C LEU A 114 -6.25 11.90 -34.03
N GLN A 115 -6.68 10.73 -33.56
CA GLN A 115 -6.82 9.53 -34.38
C GLN A 115 -7.83 9.68 -35.52
N ARG A 116 -8.91 10.46 -35.34
CA ARG A 116 -9.90 10.76 -36.40
C ARG A 116 -9.33 11.62 -37.52
N LYS A 117 -8.40 12.52 -37.19
CA LYS A 117 -7.75 13.42 -38.16
C LYS A 117 -6.57 12.76 -38.86
N ALA A 118 -5.92 11.81 -38.20
CA ALA A 118 -4.74 11.14 -38.73
C ALA A 118 -5.07 10.25 -39.93
N LYS A 119 -4.39 10.49 -41.06
CA LYS A 119 -4.49 9.63 -42.26
C LYS A 119 -3.98 8.21 -41.97
N ILE A 120 -2.83 8.12 -41.29
CA ILE A 120 -2.22 6.87 -40.81
C ILE A 120 -2.43 6.84 -39.28
N PRO A 121 -2.86 5.71 -38.68
CA PRO A 121 -3.10 5.65 -37.24
C PRO A 121 -1.87 6.11 -36.43
N LEU A 122 -2.08 6.87 -35.36
CA LEU A 122 -1.00 7.37 -34.50
C LEU A 122 -0.58 6.31 -33.47
N LEU A 123 0.70 6.28 -33.11
CA LEU A 123 1.18 5.59 -31.90
C LEU A 123 1.29 6.60 -30.76
N ILE A 124 0.64 6.31 -29.63
CA ILE A 124 0.77 7.14 -28.43
C ILE A 124 1.66 6.42 -27.43
N ALA A 125 2.71 7.11 -26.98
CA ALA A 125 3.68 6.61 -26.03
C ALA A 125 3.62 7.35 -24.68
N ALA A 126 4.12 6.74 -23.62
CA ALA A 126 4.26 7.35 -22.31
C ALA A 126 5.31 6.63 -21.46
N ASP A 127 5.98 7.33 -20.54
CA ASP A 127 6.74 6.68 -19.47
C ASP A 127 5.79 6.17 -18.40
N PHE A 128 5.75 4.85 -18.21
CA PHE A 128 5.00 4.14 -17.18
C PHE A 128 5.92 3.17 -16.44
N GLU A 129 6.99 3.69 -15.83
CA GLU A 129 7.98 2.90 -15.09
C GLU A 129 7.39 2.28 -13.82
N HIS A 130 6.51 3.03 -13.15
CA HIS A 130 5.86 2.63 -11.89
C HIS A 130 4.32 2.75 -12.00
N GLY A 131 3.78 2.38 -13.17
CA GLY A 131 2.34 2.41 -13.47
C GLY A 131 1.86 3.61 -14.28
N THR A 132 0.58 3.62 -14.68
CA THR A 132 0.04 4.70 -15.51
C THR A 132 -0.12 6.02 -14.74
N VAL A 133 -0.10 5.96 -13.40
CA VAL A 133 -0.08 7.13 -12.51
C VAL A 133 1.04 8.12 -12.83
N MET A 134 2.12 7.64 -13.43
CA MET A 134 3.30 8.44 -13.78
C MET A 134 2.95 9.59 -14.76
N ARG A 135 1.91 9.44 -15.59
CA ARG A 135 1.39 10.50 -16.49
C ARG A 135 -0.10 10.79 -16.35
N ILE A 136 -0.90 9.85 -15.84
CA ILE A 136 -2.37 9.96 -15.75
C ILE A 136 -2.80 9.83 -14.28
N ILE A 137 -3.38 10.87 -13.69
CA ILE A 137 -3.57 10.95 -12.23
C ILE A 137 -4.48 9.85 -11.66
N GLU A 138 -5.45 9.34 -12.42
CA GLU A 138 -6.34 8.26 -12.00
C GLU A 138 -5.75 6.86 -12.19
N GLY A 139 -4.52 6.74 -12.71
CA GLY A 139 -3.86 5.45 -12.95
C GLY A 139 -3.43 4.71 -11.70
N THR A 140 -3.28 3.38 -11.82
CA THR A 140 -2.74 2.58 -10.73
C THR A 140 -1.28 2.98 -10.44
N SER A 141 -1.00 3.23 -9.17
CA SER A 141 0.32 3.61 -8.65
C SER A 141 1.06 2.39 -8.14
N PHE A 142 2.19 2.04 -8.75
CA PHE A 142 3.04 0.93 -8.31
C PHE A 142 4.32 1.45 -7.64
N PRO A 143 5.01 0.60 -6.85
CA PRO A 143 6.34 0.93 -6.33
C PRO A 143 7.35 1.13 -7.46
N GLU A 144 8.39 1.94 -7.20
CA GLU A 144 9.54 2.08 -8.09
C GLU A 144 10.28 0.74 -8.32
N PRO A 145 10.96 0.54 -9.47
CA PRO A 145 11.61 -0.72 -9.84
C PRO A 145 12.51 -1.34 -8.77
N MET A 146 13.26 -0.55 -8.00
CA MET A 146 14.11 -1.08 -6.93
C MET A 146 13.29 -1.65 -5.76
N ALA A 147 12.16 -1.02 -5.41
CA ALA A 147 11.23 -1.55 -4.41
C ALA A 147 10.60 -2.87 -4.88
N VAL A 148 10.29 -2.97 -6.17
CA VAL A 148 9.80 -4.21 -6.79
C VAL A 148 10.88 -5.30 -6.76
N ALA A 149 12.13 -4.95 -7.02
CA ALA A 149 13.24 -5.91 -6.94
C ALA A 149 13.46 -6.41 -5.51
N ALA A 150 13.22 -5.55 -4.51
CA ALA A 150 13.34 -5.91 -3.11
C ALA A 150 12.36 -7.01 -2.66
N THR A 151 11.27 -7.26 -3.41
CA THR A 151 10.38 -8.40 -3.14
C THR A 151 11.03 -9.75 -3.44
N GLY A 152 12.10 -9.77 -4.24
CA GLY A 152 12.75 -10.98 -4.74
C GLY A 152 11.94 -11.76 -5.77
N ARG A 153 10.83 -11.21 -6.28
CA ARG A 153 9.86 -11.90 -7.15
C ARG A 153 9.71 -11.19 -8.49
N ALA A 154 10.32 -11.74 -9.55
CA ALA A 154 10.17 -11.18 -10.90
C ALA A 154 8.70 -11.20 -11.39
N GLU A 155 7.86 -12.06 -10.84
CA GLU A 155 6.41 -12.12 -11.09
C GLU A 155 5.69 -10.81 -10.74
N ASP A 156 6.22 -10.06 -9.76
CA ASP A 156 5.66 -8.75 -9.39
C ASP A 156 5.88 -7.76 -10.54
N ALA A 157 7.05 -7.76 -11.20
CA ALA A 157 7.29 -6.94 -12.39
C ALA A 157 6.44 -7.35 -13.61
N TYR A 158 6.15 -8.65 -13.78
CA TYR A 158 5.18 -9.11 -14.79
C TYR A 158 3.78 -8.52 -14.51
N THR A 159 3.34 -8.55 -13.25
CA THR A 159 2.04 -8.03 -12.83
C THR A 159 1.92 -6.53 -13.09
N ILE A 160 2.97 -5.76 -12.78
CA ILE A 160 3.03 -4.32 -13.09
C ILE A 160 2.94 -4.08 -14.59
N GLY A 161 3.74 -4.80 -15.39
CA GLY A 161 3.72 -4.67 -16.85
C GLY A 161 2.34 -4.99 -17.45
N ARG A 162 1.70 -6.05 -16.98
CA ARG A 162 0.34 -6.44 -17.38
C ARG A 162 -0.68 -5.35 -17.10
N ILE A 163 -0.78 -4.90 -15.85
CA ILE A 163 -1.78 -3.91 -15.43
C ILE A 163 -1.54 -2.58 -16.14
N SER A 164 -0.27 -2.15 -16.24
CA SER A 164 0.09 -0.92 -16.94
C SER A 164 -0.29 -0.97 -18.41
N ALA A 165 -0.14 -2.12 -19.08
CA ALA A 165 -0.57 -2.29 -20.47
C ALA A 165 -2.09 -2.22 -20.64
N LEU A 166 -2.86 -2.85 -19.75
CA LEU A 166 -4.33 -2.83 -19.79
C LEU A 166 -4.87 -1.41 -19.61
N GLU A 167 -4.40 -0.70 -18.57
CA GLU A 167 -4.77 0.70 -18.34
C GLU A 167 -4.32 1.59 -19.50
N ALA A 168 -3.05 1.52 -19.92
CA ALA A 168 -2.53 2.32 -21.01
C ALA A 168 -3.39 2.17 -22.28
N ARG A 169 -3.72 0.93 -22.67
CA ARG A 169 -4.53 0.65 -23.85
C ARG A 169 -5.93 1.24 -23.75
N ALA A 170 -6.54 1.24 -22.57
CA ALA A 170 -7.85 1.85 -22.34
C ALA A 170 -7.80 3.39 -22.48
N ALA A 171 -6.73 4.05 -22.02
CA ALA A 171 -6.51 5.49 -22.18
C ALA A 171 -6.12 5.91 -23.61
N GLY A 172 -5.84 4.95 -24.50
CA GLY A 172 -5.38 5.23 -25.86
C GLY A 172 -3.87 5.38 -25.99
N VAL A 173 -3.10 4.86 -25.02
CA VAL A 173 -1.63 4.76 -25.04
C VAL A 173 -1.23 3.32 -25.40
N GLN A 174 -0.36 3.13 -26.39
CA GLN A 174 0.02 1.79 -26.87
C GLN A 174 1.48 1.42 -26.59
N TRP A 175 2.32 2.41 -26.30
CA TRP A 175 3.77 2.22 -26.23
C TRP A 175 4.32 2.70 -24.89
N LEU A 176 4.75 1.75 -24.07
CA LEU A 176 5.31 2.02 -22.75
C LEU A 176 6.82 2.20 -22.88
N PHE A 177 7.32 3.35 -22.45
CA PHE A 177 8.75 3.59 -22.27
C PHE A 177 9.24 3.00 -20.95
N ALA A 178 9.06 1.69 -20.80
CA ALA A 178 9.45 0.87 -19.66
C ALA A 178 9.63 -0.60 -20.13
N PRO A 179 10.48 -1.41 -19.48
CA PRO A 179 11.17 -1.12 -18.21
C PRO A 179 12.53 -0.43 -18.38
N VAL A 180 13.01 0.20 -17.31
CA VAL A 180 14.44 0.53 -17.18
C VAL A 180 15.23 -0.77 -17.04
N ALA A 181 16.22 -0.95 -17.91
CA ALA A 181 17.10 -2.10 -18.03
C ALA A 181 18.54 -1.80 -17.57
N ASP A 182 18.79 -0.57 -17.11
CA ASP A 182 20.08 -0.16 -16.55
C ASP A 182 20.40 -0.94 -15.26
N VAL A 183 21.66 -1.34 -15.10
CA VAL A 183 22.17 -1.98 -13.87
C VAL A 183 22.79 -0.90 -13.00
N ASN A 184 22.24 -0.65 -11.80
CA ASN A 184 22.73 0.41 -10.92
C ASN A 184 24.03 0.01 -10.22
N SER A 185 25.14 0.03 -10.95
CA SER A 185 26.47 -0.32 -10.42
C SER A 185 27.17 0.84 -9.71
N ASN A 186 26.75 2.09 -9.97
CA ASN A 186 27.26 3.27 -9.29
C ASN A 186 26.24 3.79 -8.24
N PRO A 187 26.53 3.72 -6.93
CA PRO A 187 25.70 4.28 -5.86
C PRO A 187 25.38 5.78 -6.03
N ASP A 188 26.33 6.53 -6.59
CA ASP A 188 26.24 7.98 -6.76
C ASP A 188 25.43 8.38 -8.00
N ASN A 189 24.92 7.42 -8.77
CA ASN A 189 24.17 7.70 -9.98
C ASN A 189 22.92 8.56 -9.65
N PRO A 190 22.82 9.79 -10.17
CA PRO A 190 21.79 10.72 -9.75
C PRO A 190 20.45 10.53 -10.47
N ILE A 191 20.40 9.66 -11.50
CA ILE A 191 19.28 9.58 -12.44
C ILE A 191 18.69 8.17 -12.61
N ILE A 192 19.45 7.10 -12.37
CA ILE A 192 18.99 5.70 -12.41
C ILE A 192 18.58 5.27 -11.00
N ASN A 193 19.52 4.94 -10.12
CA ASN A 193 19.26 4.67 -8.69
C ASN A 193 17.99 3.80 -8.50
N ILE A 194 16.96 4.23 -7.75
CA ILE A 194 15.72 3.46 -7.53
C ILE A 194 14.91 3.08 -8.78
N ARG A 195 15.18 3.70 -9.93
CA ARG A 195 14.56 3.36 -11.23
C ARG A 195 15.13 2.06 -11.82
N SER A 196 16.27 1.58 -11.33
CA SER A 196 16.80 0.26 -11.68
C SER A 196 16.28 -0.82 -10.72
N PHE A 197 16.19 -2.05 -11.23
CA PHE A 197 15.92 -3.23 -10.39
C PHE A 197 17.13 -3.64 -9.51
N GLY A 198 18.28 -2.96 -9.57
CA GLY A 198 19.41 -3.21 -8.68
C GLY A 198 20.76 -3.32 -9.40
N GLU A 199 21.73 -3.94 -8.73
CA GLU A 199 23.13 -3.98 -9.20
C GLU A 199 23.59 -5.32 -9.80
N ASP A 200 22.80 -6.39 -9.65
CA ASP A 200 23.12 -7.71 -10.21
C ASP A 200 22.51 -7.85 -11.62
N PRO A 201 23.32 -7.93 -12.69
CA PRO A 201 22.82 -8.01 -14.07
C PRO A 201 21.86 -9.18 -14.32
N LYS A 202 22.04 -10.31 -13.63
CA LYS A 202 21.17 -11.48 -13.79
C LYS A 202 19.80 -11.25 -13.16
N LYS A 203 19.76 -10.64 -11.97
CA LYS A 203 18.51 -10.28 -11.32
C LYS A 203 17.78 -9.21 -12.12
N VAL A 204 18.46 -8.13 -12.49
CA VAL A 204 17.90 -7.07 -13.34
C VAL A 204 17.32 -7.67 -14.62
N SER A 205 18.03 -8.59 -15.28
CA SER A 205 17.53 -9.30 -16.48
C SER A 205 16.24 -10.08 -16.24
N ALA A 206 16.07 -10.72 -15.08
CA ALA A 206 14.86 -11.47 -14.74
C ALA A 206 13.64 -10.54 -14.58
N PHE A 207 13.79 -9.42 -13.87
CA PHE A 207 12.74 -8.42 -13.69
C PHE A 207 12.40 -7.71 -15.01
N VAL A 208 13.41 -7.31 -15.80
CA VAL A 208 13.24 -6.73 -17.13
C VAL A 208 12.46 -7.68 -18.06
N SER A 209 12.86 -8.95 -18.11
CA SER A 209 12.17 -9.95 -18.95
C SER A 209 10.73 -10.18 -18.50
N ALA A 210 10.47 -10.18 -17.20
CA ALA A 210 9.13 -10.34 -16.66
C ALA A 210 8.23 -9.15 -16.97
N PHE A 211 8.70 -7.92 -16.79
CA PHE A 211 7.97 -6.70 -17.16
C PHE A 211 7.68 -6.66 -18.67
N VAL A 212 8.69 -6.93 -19.51
CA VAL A 212 8.54 -6.98 -20.97
C VAL A 212 7.44 -7.94 -21.37
N ARG A 213 7.44 -9.17 -20.83
CA ARG A 213 6.37 -10.14 -21.07
C ARG A 213 5.01 -9.63 -20.61
N GLY A 214 4.93 -9.07 -19.40
CA GLY A 214 3.70 -8.49 -18.85
C GLY A 214 3.07 -7.47 -19.80
N VAL A 215 3.88 -6.58 -20.39
CA VAL A 215 3.40 -5.58 -21.35
C VAL A 215 3.04 -6.19 -22.71
N GLU A 216 3.96 -6.97 -23.29
CA GLU A 216 3.85 -7.50 -24.65
C GLU A 216 2.69 -8.50 -24.80
N GLU A 217 2.48 -9.36 -23.79
CA GLU A 217 1.40 -10.36 -23.78
C GLU A 217 0.02 -9.73 -23.57
N ASN A 218 -0.04 -8.47 -23.11
CA ASN A 218 -1.29 -7.75 -22.82
C ASN A 218 -1.54 -6.59 -23.80
N GLY A 219 -0.96 -6.67 -25.00
CA GLY A 219 -1.39 -5.87 -26.15
C GLY A 219 -0.78 -4.47 -26.24
N ALA A 220 0.34 -4.21 -25.56
CA ALA A 220 1.11 -2.98 -25.67
C ALA A 220 2.57 -3.24 -26.10
N LEU A 221 3.34 -2.18 -26.36
CA LEU A 221 4.76 -2.25 -26.72
C LEU A 221 5.62 -1.92 -25.50
N ALA A 222 6.52 -2.82 -25.09
CA ALA A 222 7.53 -2.52 -24.08
C ALA A 222 8.78 -1.87 -24.71
N THR A 223 9.51 -1.11 -23.90
CA THR A 223 10.77 -0.46 -24.30
C THR A 223 11.83 -0.62 -23.22
N ALA A 224 12.88 -1.38 -23.51
CA ALA A 224 14.05 -1.44 -22.62
C ALA A 224 14.93 -0.19 -22.80
N LYS A 225 15.33 0.44 -21.69
CA LYS A 225 16.10 1.70 -21.68
C LYS A 225 17.12 1.77 -20.54
N HIS A 226 18.22 2.51 -20.61
CA HIS A 226 18.65 3.41 -21.69
C HIS A 226 19.91 2.84 -22.37
N PHE A 227 19.76 2.29 -23.58
CA PHE A 227 20.84 1.60 -24.27
C PHE A 227 22.01 2.54 -24.58
N PRO A 228 23.29 2.15 -24.34
CA PRO A 228 23.77 0.80 -24.00
C PRO A 228 23.90 0.47 -22.50
N GLY A 229 23.38 1.31 -21.61
CA GLY A 229 23.44 1.16 -20.15
C GLY A 229 23.89 2.45 -19.48
N HIS A 230 23.04 3.02 -18.63
CA HIS A 230 23.23 4.31 -17.95
C HIS A 230 23.61 4.16 -16.47
N GLY A 231 23.50 2.96 -15.90
CA GLY A 231 23.60 2.77 -14.44
C GLY A 231 25.01 2.90 -13.82
N ASP A 232 26.05 3.14 -14.64
CA ASP A 232 27.44 3.35 -14.20
C ASP A 232 27.94 4.80 -14.41
N THR A 233 27.03 5.77 -14.62
CA THR A 233 27.41 7.19 -14.73
C THR A 233 27.42 7.90 -13.38
N GLY A 234 28.23 8.96 -13.24
CA GLY A 234 28.19 9.89 -12.11
C GLY A 234 27.44 11.19 -12.44
N GLU A 235 27.21 11.46 -13.73
CA GLU A 235 26.56 12.65 -14.24
C GLU A 235 25.11 12.41 -14.67
N ASP A 236 24.32 13.49 -14.70
CA ASP A 236 22.94 13.49 -15.19
C ASP A 236 22.89 13.91 -16.67
N SER A 237 22.42 13.00 -17.54
CA SER A 237 22.32 13.22 -19.00
C SER A 237 21.35 14.34 -19.41
N HIS A 238 20.47 14.78 -18.49
CA HIS A 238 19.57 15.91 -18.73
C HIS A 238 20.28 17.26 -18.62
N LEU A 239 21.41 17.33 -17.92
CA LEU A 239 22.22 18.53 -17.74
C LEU A 239 23.32 18.64 -18.80
N ASP A 240 24.04 17.55 -19.05
CA ASP A 240 25.13 17.47 -20.04
C ASP A 240 25.40 16.01 -20.46
N LEU A 241 26.40 15.74 -21.29
CA LEU A 241 26.80 14.38 -21.67
C LEU A 241 27.29 13.57 -20.46
N ALA A 242 26.59 12.48 -20.14
CA ALA A 242 27.05 11.51 -19.14
C ALA A 242 28.00 10.50 -19.78
N MET A 243 29.12 10.21 -19.12
CA MET A 243 30.15 9.32 -19.65
C MET A 243 30.17 7.97 -18.93
N VAL A 244 30.20 6.89 -19.69
CA VAL A 244 30.39 5.53 -19.18
C VAL A 244 31.84 5.12 -19.44
N HIS A 245 32.64 5.08 -18.36
CA HIS A 245 34.08 4.75 -18.44
C HIS A 245 34.36 3.24 -18.58
N SER A 246 33.31 2.40 -18.51
CA SER A 246 33.43 0.95 -18.56
C SER A 246 34.04 0.45 -19.89
N ASN A 247 34.93 -0.55 -19.79
CA ASN A 247 35.52 -1.18 -20.97
C ASN A 247 34.54 -2.18 -21.63
N ARG A 248 34.86 -2.62 -22.86
CA ARG A 248 33.99 -3.52 -23.62
C ARG A 248 33.63 -4.82 -22.88
N ALA A 249 34.60 -5.42 -22.17
CA ALA A 249 34.36 -6.67 -21.43
C ALA A 249 33.37 -6.46 -20.27
N ARG A 250 33.44 -5.32 -19.57
CA ARG A 250 32.49 -4.93 -18.52
C ARG A 250 31.10 -4.70 -19.11
N LEU A 251 31.00 -3.92 -20.19
CA LEU A 251 29.74 -3.66 -20.88
C LEU A 251 29.04 -4.97 -21.30
N ASP A 252 29.79 -5.93 -21.87
CA ASP A 252 29.23 -7.23 -22.26
C ASP A 252 28.81 -8.11 -21.07
N ALA A 253 29.48 -7.97 -19.91
CA ALA A 253 29.23 -8.77 -18.71
C ALA A 253 28.18 -8.17 -17.76
N VAL A 254 27.87 -6.87 -17.90
CA VAL A 254 27.00 -6.13 -16.98
C VAL A 254 25.94 -5.35 -17.75
N ASP A 255 26.31 -4.26 -18.40
CA ASP A 255 25.39 -3.25 -18.95
C ASP A 255 24.49 -3.80 -20.07
N LEU A 256 25.07 -4.60 -20.97
CA LEU A 256 24.35 -5.17 -22.12
C LEU A 256 23.53 -6.42 -21.76
N VAL A 257 23.71 -6.99 -20.57
CA VAL A 257 23.07 -8.26 -20.19
C VAL A 257 21.55 -8.12 -20.12
N PRO A 258 20.97 -7.11 -19.43
CA PRO A 258 19.52 -6.92 -19.42
C PRO A 258 18.92 -6.60 -20.79
N PHE A 259 19.64 -5.91 -21.68
CA PHE A 259 19.17 -5.67 -23.04
C PHE A 259 19.11 -6.96 -23.88
N ARG A 260 20.11 -7.85 -23.74
CA ARG A 260 20.06 -9.18 -24.38
C ARG A 260 18.87 -9.99 -23.84
N ALA A 261 18.60 -9.90 -22.54
CA ALA A 261 17.44 -10.55 -21.92
C ALA A 261 16.11 -9.97 -22.43
N ALA A 262 15.99 -8.64 -22.57
CA ALA A 262 14.81 -7.99 -23.13
C ALA A 262 14.57 -8.41 -24.60
N ILE A 263 15.61 -8.48 -25.42
CA ILE A 263 15.53 -8.97 -26.81
C ILE A 263 15.04 -10.43 -26.82
N ALA A 264 15.60 -11.28 -25.96
CA ALA A 264 15.18 -12.68 -25.84
C ALA A 264 13.72 -12.82 -25.37
N ALA A 265 13.26 -11.93 -24.49
CA ALA A 265 11.87 -11.85 -24.04
C ALA A 265 10.91 -11.27 -25.11
N GLY A 266 11.41 -10.80 -26.25
CA GLY A 266 10.60 -10.31 -27.36
C GLY A 266 10.21 -8.83 -27.28
N VAL A 267 11.00 -8.00 -26.60
CA VAL A 267 10.75 -6.55 -26.47
C VAL A 267 10.52 -5.89 -27.83
N SER A 268 9.52 -5.02 -27.93
CA SER A 268 9.19 -4.32 -29.18
C SER A 268 10.13 -3.18 -29.52
N SER A 269 10.70 -2.56 -28.50
CA SER A 269 11.44 -1.31 -28.62
C SER A 269 12.66 -1.30 -27.71
N ILE A 270 13.71 -0.61 -28.14
CA ILE A 270 14.85 -0.23 -27.30
C ILE A 270 15.05 1.27 -27.45
N MET A 271 15.13 1.96 -26.30
CA MET A 271 15.45 3.38 -26.25
C MET A 271 16.95 3.57 -26.01
N THR A 272 17.59 4.42 -26.81
CA THR A 272 19.01 4.78 -26.63
C THR A 272 19.15 6.05 -25.79
N GLY A 273 20.07 6.01 -24.81
CA GLY A 273 20.43 7.19 -24.01
C GLY A 273 21.53 8.03 -24.65
N HIS A 274 21.56 9.32 -24.31
CA HIS A 274 22.58 10.28 -24.76
C HIS A 274 23.87 10.14 -23.95
N LEU A 275 24.57 9.02 -24.14
CA LEU A 275 25.73 8.60 -23.35
C LEU A 275 27.00 8.58 -24.19
N VAL A 276 28.10 9.10 -23.65
CA VAL A 276 29.44 8.91 -24.24
C VAL A 276 30.01 7.60 -23.72
N VAL A 277 30.32 6.67 -24.63
CA VAL A 277 30.82 5.33 -24.28
C VAL A 277 32.07 5.02 -25.11
N PRO A 278 33.28 5.46 -24.67
CA PRO A 278 34.52 5.37 -25.46
C PRO A 278 34.86 3.95 -25.94
N ALA A 279 34.45 2.93 -25.17
CA ALA A 279 34.65 1.52 -25.52
C ALA A 279 33.80 1.03 -26.72
N LEU A 280 32.75 1.77 -27.08
CA LEU A 280 31.87 1.47 -28.23
C LEU A 280 32.01 2.50 -29.34
N GLU A 281 32.17 3.78 -28.98
CA GLU A 281 32.44 4.90 -29.89
C GLU A 281 33.62 5.72 -29.36
N PRO A 282 34.81 5.65 -29.98
CA PRO A 282 36.00 6.37 -29.52
C PRO A 282 35.93 7.90 -29.61
N ASP A 283 34.99 8.45 -30.37
CA ASP A 283 34.77 9.91 -30.45
C ASP A 283 34.08 10.41 -29.17
N PRO A 284 34.74 11.21 -28.32
CA PRO A 284 34.19 11.64 -27.03
C PRO A 284 33.03 12.63 -27.16
N GLU A 285 32.83 13.24 -28.33
CA GLU A 285 31.75 14.20 -28.60
C GLU A 285 30.50 13.52 -29.20
N LEU A 286 30.58 12.22 -29.53
CA LEU A 286 29.52 11.49 -30.20
C LEU A 286 28.79 10.55 -29.24
N PRO A 287 27.60 10.91 -28.73
CA PRO A 287 26.85 10.03 -27.85
C PRO A 287 26.33 8.79 -28.60
N ALA A 288 26.04 7.73 -27.84
CA ALA A 288 25.49 6.47 -28.31
C ALA A 288 24.30 6.63 -29.26
N THR A 289 23.40 7.57 -28.97
CA THR A 289 22.22 7.90 -29.80
C THR A 289 22.58 8.37 -31.21
N LEU A 290 23.76 8.95 -31.41
CA LEU A 290 24.22 9.49 -32.69
C LEU A 290 25.28 8.60 -33.36
N SER A 291 25.67 7.47 -32.75
CA SER A 291 26.72 6.59 -33.28
C SER A 291 26.16 5.40 -34.07
N PRO A 292 26.50 5.25 -35.36
CA PRO A 292 26.15 4.06 -36.13
C PRO A 292 26.86 2.79 -35.62
N LYS A 293 28.01 2.92 -34.94
CA LYS A 293 28.68 1.77 -34.32
C LYS A 293 27.83 1.18 -33.19
N VAL A 294 27.09 2.04 -32.47
CA VAL A 294 26.25 1.64 -31.35
C VAL A 294 24.87 1.17 -31.84
N LEU A 295 24.15 1.99 -32.60
CA LEU A 295 22.76 1.66 -32.99
C LEU A 295 22.68 0.61 -34.12
N THR A 296 23.57 0.71 -35.10
CA THR A 296 23.54 -0.19 -36.26
C THR A 296 24.46 -1.39 -36.08
N GLU A 297 25.76 -1.20 -35.84
CA GLU A 297 26.69 -2.33 -35.78
C GLU A 297 26.49 -3.19 -34.53
N LEU A 298 26.37 -2.58 -33.35
CA LEU A 298 26.14 -3.32 -32.11
C LEU A 298 24.68 -3.77 -31.96
N LEU A 299 23.73 -2.84 -31.87
CA LEU A 299 22.35 -3.18 -31.50
C LEU A 299 21.61 -3.93 -32.64
N ARG A 300 21.58 -3.37 -33.84
CA ARG A 300 20.85 -3.97 -34.98
C ARG A 300 21.53 -5.27 -35.45
N LYS A 301 22.84 -5.27 -35.67
CA LYS A 301 23.57 -6.41 -36.26
C LYS A 301 24.07 -7.42 -35.22
N GLN A 302 24.97 -7.03 -34.31
CA GLN A 302 25.60 -7.98 -33.38
C GLN A 302 24.60 -8.55 -32.35
N MET A 303 23.67 -7.74 -31.86
CA MET A 303 22.64 -8.18 -30.90
C MET A 303 21.36 -8.69 -31.59
N GLY A 304 21.23 -8.51 -32.91
CA GLY A 304 20.11 -9.04 -33.70
C GLY A 304 18.76 -8.40 -33.40
N PHE A 305 18.72 -7.15 -32.94
CA PHE A 305 17.46 -6.50 -32.58
C PHE A 305 16.69 -5.98 -33.80
N ASP A 306 15.55 -6.59 -34.14
CA ASP A 306 14.70 -6.16 -35.27
C ASP A 306 13.48 -5.30 -34.85
N GLY A 307 13.42 -4.88 -33.58
CA GLY A 307 12.38 -3.98 -33.08
C GLY A 307 12.61 -2.51 -33.45
N LEU A 308 11.82 -1.62 -32.85
CA LEU A 308 11.96 -0.17 -33.02
C LEU A 308 13.12 0.34 -32.18
N ILE A 309 14.04 1.09 -32.79
CA ILE A 309 15.03 1.87 -32.06
C ILE A 309 14.48 3.29 -31.91
N VAL A 310 14.25 3.73 -30.68
CA VAL A 310 13.75 5.07 -30.37
C VAL A 310 14.83 5.88 -29.65
N THR A 311 14.97 7.16 -29.97
CA THR A 311 15.86 8.04 -29.20
C THR A 311 15.28 8.31 -27.82
N ASP A 312 16.13 8.62 -26.83
CA ASP A 312 15.68 9.43 -25.70
C ASP A 312 15.23 10.83 -26.19
N ALA A 313 14.68 11.64 -25.29
CA ALA A 313 14.14 12.95 -25.63
C ALA A 313 15.23 13.87 -26.23
N LEU A 314 15.06 14.24 -27.50
CA LEU A 314 16.05 15.04 -28.23
C LEU A 314 16.14 16.50 -27.75
N ASP A 315 15.32 16.91 -26.79
CA ASP A 315 15.37 18.20 -26.09
C ASP A 315 16.22 18.20 -24.82
N MET A 316 16.89 17.08 -24.51
CA MET A 316 17.83 16.97 -23.41
C MET A 316 19.17 17.69 -23.67
N GLY A 317 19.81 18.17 -22.60
CA GLY A 317 21.08 18.90 -22.64
C GLY A 317 22.23 18.10 -23.26
N GLY A 318 22.27 16.78 -23.03
CA GLY A 318 23.29 15.88 -23.59
C GLY A 318 23.38 15.86 -25.13
N VAL A 319 22.38 16.39 -25.85
CA VAL A 319 22.47 16.58 -27.31
C VAL A 319 22.31 18.05 -27.72
N THR A 320 21.40 18.79 -27.09
CA THR A 320 21.09 20.17 -27.49
C THR A 320 22.17 21.18 -27.14
N ASN A 321 23.03 20.91 -26.16
CA ASN A 321 24.19 21.77 -25.84
C ASN A 321 25.33 21.63 -26.85
N HIS A 322 25.36 20.52 -27.61
CA HIS A 322 26.51 20.13 -28.44
C HIS A 322 26.22 20.23 -29.94
N TYR A 323 24.95 20.14 -30.33
CA TYR A 323 24.52 20.09 -31.72
C TYR A 323 23.28 20.96 -31.96
N ALA A 324 23.17 21.50 -33.18
CA ALA A 324 21.96 22.21 -33.58
C ALA A 324 20.73 21.25 -33.56
N PRO A 325 19.57 21.66 -33.01
CA PRO A 325 18.42 20.76 -32.81
C PRO A 325 17.98 19.96 -34.04
N ALA A 326 17.95 20.60 -35.22
CA ALA A 326 17.54 19.94 -36.46
C ALA A 326 18.58 18.93 -36.99
N GLU A 327 19.86 19.18 -36.73
CA GLU A 327 20.97 18.31 -37.13
C GLU A 327 21.04 17.05 -36.24
N VAL A 328 20.69 17.15 -34.96
CA VAL A 328 20.57 16.00 -34.03
C VAL A 328 19.61 14.96 -34.58
N ALA A 329 18.42 15.39 -35.03
CA ALA A 329 17.41 14.52 -35.60
C ALA A 329 17.93 13.71 -36.79
N VAL A 330 18.61 14.38 -37.73
CA VAL A 330 19.19 13.73 -38.92
C VAL A 330 20.29 12.76 -38.53
N ARG A 331 21.18 13.13 -37.60
CA ARG A 331 22.27 12.26 -37.12
C ARG A 331 21.76 11.01 -36.42
N ALA A 332 20.80 11.15 -35.51
CA ALA A 332 20.21 10.03 -34.79
C ALA A 332 19.54 9.04 -35.76
N PHE A 333 18.80 9.56 -36.75
CA PHE A 333 18.16 8.74 -37.77
C PHE A 333 19.18 8.00 -38.64
N ALA A 334 20.21 8.72 -39.11
CA ALA A 334 21.30 8.16 -39.91
C ALA A 334 22.11 7.11 -39.13
N ALA A 335 22.26 7.26 -37.82
CA ALA A 335 22.93 6.30 -36.95
C ALA A 335 22.18 4.97 -36.82
N GLY A 336 20.84 4.99 -36.93
CA GLY A 336 20.01 3.78 -36.90
C GLY A 336 18.72 3.90 -36.09
N ALA A 337 18.42 5.06 -35.49
CA ALA A 337 17.13 5.29 -34.83
C ALA A 337 15.99 5.27 -35.85
N ASP A 338 14.89 4.60 -35.51
CA ASP A 338 13.66 4.55 -36.32
C ASP A 338 12.66 5.65 -35.91
N VAL A 339 12.69 6.08 -34.64
CA VAL A 339 11.82 7.11 -34.08
C VAL A 339 12.63 8.19 -33.37
N LEU A 340 12.33 9.44 -33.70
CA LEU A 340 12.93 10.65 -33.14
C LEU A 340 11.94 11.25 -32.13
N LEU A 341 12.24 11.06 -30.85
CA LEU A 341 11.38 11.43 -29.73
C LEU A 341 11.66 12.86 -29.27
N MET A 342 10.59 13.65 -29.09
CA MET A 342 10.65 15.01 -28.52
C MET A 342 11.73 15.92 -29.15
N PRO A 343 11.77 16.08 -30.49
CA PRO A 343 12.64 17.10 -31.08
C PRO A 343 12.28 18.50 -30.50
N PRO A 344 13.27 19.33 -30.13
CA PRO A 344 13.02 20.66 -29.53
C PRO A 344 12.12 21.55 -30.37
N VAL A 345 12.28 21.43 -31.70
CA VAL A 345 11.49 22.14 -32.70
C VAL A 345 11.06 21.11 -33.75
N PRO A 346 9.89 20.46 -33.57
CA PRO A 346 9.46 19.37 -34.45
C PRO A 346 9.42 19.76 -35.93
N ASP A 347 8.91 20.95 -36.25
CA ASP A 347 8.82 21.47 -37.62
C ASP A 347 10.21 21.57 -38.28
N ALA A 348 11.24 21.99 -37.54
CA ALA A 348 12.60 22.08 -38.03
C ALA A 348 13.22 20.68 -38.24
N ALA A 349 12.92 19.72 -37.37
CA ALA A 349 13.35 18.33 -37.53
C ALA A 349 12.73 17.69 -38.78
N VAL A 350 11.44 17.95 -39.05
CA VAL A 350 10.76 17.50 -40.28
C VAL A 350 11.44 18.08 -41.52
N LEU A 351 11.70 19.39 -41.54
CA LEU A 351 12.35 20.04 -42.69
C LEU A 351 13.76 19.50 -42.92
N ALA A 352 14.57 19.35 -41.87
CA ALA A 352 15.92 18.81 -41.99
C ALA A 352 15.94 17.34 -42.44
N MET A 353 14.99 16.53 -41.98
CA MET A 353 14.85 15.16 -42.46
C MET A 353 14.45 15.10 -43.93
N LYS A 354 13.54 15.97 -44.40
CA LYS A 354 13.19 16.09 -45.82
C LYS A 354 14.42 16.45 -46.65
N GLU A 355 15.18 17.45 -46.23
CA GLU A 355 16.42 17.87 -46.91
C GLU A 355 17.47 16.75 -46.92
N ALA A 356 17.65 16.04 -45.80
CA ALA A 356 18.58 14.92 -45.71
C ALA A 356 18.23 13.78 -46.67
N VAL A 357 16.95 13.51 -46.90
CA VAL A 357 16.49 12.52 -47.88
C VAL A 357 16.69 13.02 -49.31
N GLN A 358 16.33 14.29 -49.58
CA GLN A 358 16.49 14.90 -50.90
C GLN A 358 17.96 14.97 -51.36
N THR A 359 18.87 15.25 -50.43
CA THR A 359 20.32 15.32 -50.69
C THR A 359 21.00 13.95 -50.70
N GLY A 360 20.29 12.87 -50.33
CA GLY A 360 20.83 11.51 -50.26
C GLY A 360 21.68 11.22 -49.02
N ARG A 361 21.76 12.16 -48.06
CA ARG A 361 22.39 11.93 -46.76
C ARG A 361 21.68 10.82 -45.98
N VAL A 362 20.36 10.73 -46.12
CA VAL A 362 19.54 9.60 -45.69
C VAL A 362 18.94 8.96 -46.93
N SER A 363 19.16 7.67 -47.13
CA SER A 363 18.57 6.97 -48.28
C SER A 363 17.06 6.75 -48.09
N ILE A 364 16.32 6.70 -49.20
CA ILE A 364 14.88 6.41 -49.15
C ILE A 364 14.62 4.99 -48.63
N GLU A 365 15.52 4.04 -48.88
CA GLU A 365 15.45 2.67 -48.38
C GLU A 365 15.56 2.62 -46.86
N ARG A 366 16.48 3.40 -46.27
CA ARG A 366 16.62 3.51 -44.80
C ARG A 366 15.35 4.08 -44.18
N LEU A 367 14.75 5.09 -44.82
CA LEU A 367 13.49 5.68 -44.41
C LEU A 367 12.34 4.65 -44.50
N ASP A 368 12.22 3.94 -45.62
CA ASP A 368 11.22 2.90 -45.83
C ASP A 368 11.33 1.78 -44.80
N ASP A 369 12.55 1.39 -44.43
CA ASP A 369 12.79 0.38 -43.40
C ASP A 369 12.37 0.83 -41.99
N ALA A 370 12.59 2.10 -41.65
CA ALA A 370 12.10 2.67 -40.38
C ALA A 370 10.58 2.69 -40.35
N VAL A 371 9.97 3.26 -41.40
CA VAL A 371 8.51 3.42 -41.52
C VAL A 371 7.82 2.06 -41.56
N ARG A 372 8.41 1.06 -42.23
CA ARG A 372 7.90 -0.33 -42.22
C ARG A 372 7.83 -0.89 -40.80
N ARG A 373 8.86 -0.70 -39.98
CA ARG A 373 8.84 -1.15 -38.57
C ARG A 373 7.75 -0.45 -37.76
N ILE A 374 7.56 0.85 -37.98
CA ILE A 374 6.51 1.66 -37.32
C ILE A 374 5.11 1.18 -37.74
N LEU A 375 4.87 0.96 -39.03
CA LEU A 375 3.62 0.42 -39.55
C LEU A 375 3.36 -1.00 -39.03
N ARG A 376 4.39 -1.85 -38.96
CA ARG A 376 4.26 -3.19 -38.36
C ARG A 376 3.86 -3.12 -36.89
N ALA A 377 4.41 -2.19 -36.12
CA ALA A 377 3.99 -1.97 -34.74
C ALA A 377 2.52 -1.54 -34.66
N LYS A 378 2.07 -0.60 -35.51
CA LYS A 378 0.67 -0.15 -35.60
C LYS A 378 -0.30 -1.30 -35.93
N ALA A 379 0.05 -2.12 -36.91
CA ALA A 379 -0.75 -3.29 -37.30
C ALA A 379 -0.80 -4.35 -36.19
N ARG A 380 0.32 -4.57 -35.47
CA ARG A 380 0.38 -5.53 -34.36
C ARG A 380 -0.54 -5.13 -33.20
N LEU A 381 -0.70 -3.83 -33.00
CA LEU A 381 -1.58 -3.24 -31.99
C LEU A 381 -3.04 -3.15 -32.44
N GLY A 382 -3.35 -3.55 -33.69
CA GLY A 382 -4.67 -3.52 -34.29
C GLY A 382 -5.15 -2.14 -34.75
N LEU A 383 -4.28 -1.12 -34.79
CA LEU A 383 -4.68 0.27 -35.06
C LEU A 383 -5.14 0.50 -36.52
N ASP A 384 -4.77 -0.40 -37.43
CA ASP A 384 -5.28 -0.43 -38.80
C ASP A 384 -6.77 -0.79 -38.89
N THR A 385 -7.28 -1.52 -37.89
CA THR A 385 -8.68 -1.97 -37.82
C THR A 385 -9.49 -1.19 -36.78
N GLN A 386 -8.94 -0.98 -35.59
CA GLN A 386 -9.56 -0.23 -34.50
C GLN A 386 -8.53 0.66 -33.79
N ARG A 387 -8.59 1.95 -34.08
CA ARG A 387 -7.69 2.98 -33.50
C ARG A 387 -8.33 3.85 -32.42
N MET A 388 -9.63 3.69 -32.20
CA MET A 388 -10.41 4.51 -31.28
C MET A 388 -10.60 3.75 -29.97
N VAL A 389 -10.58 4.48 -28.85
CA VAL A 389 -10.90 3.93 -27.53
C VAL A 389 -12.35 4.25 -27.13
N ASP A 390 -12.94 3.35 -26.37
CA ASP A 390 -14.29 3.49 -25.84
C ASP A 390 -14.24 4.22 -24.50
N VAL A 391 -14.57 5.51 -24.51
CA VAL A 391 -14.46 6.41 -23.36
C VAL A 391 -15.41 5.99 -22.23
N ASP A 392 -16.54 5.35 -22.56
CA ASP A 392 -17.54 4.95 -21.57
C ASP A 392 -17.08 3.74 -20.73
N LYS A 393 -16.08 3.00 -21.20
CA LYS A 393 -15.50 1.83 -20.49
C LYS A 393 -14.35 2.16 -19.54
N LEU A 394 -13.90 3.42 -19.47
CA LEU A 394 -12.74 3.78 -18.65
C LEU A 394 -12.94 3.44 -17.17
N ASN A 395 -14.14 3.66 -16.62
CA ASN A 395 -14.46 3.37 -15.22
C ASN A 395 -14.44 1.87 -14.86
N SER A 396 -14.43 0.98 -15.85
CA SER A 396 -14.39 -0.47 -15.62
C SER A 396 -13.03 -1.08 -15.91
N VAL A 397 -11.99 -0.26 -16.14
CA VAL A 397 -10.62 -0.74 -16.46
C VAL A 397 -9.56 0.02 -15.65
N TYR A 398 -9.74 1.32 -15.44
CA TYR A 398 -8.77 2.14 -14.70
C TYR A 398 -8.93 2.00 -13.19
N ALA A 399 -7.80 1.87 -12.48
CA ALA A 399 -7.72 1.78 -11.03
C ALA A 399 -8.74 0.78 -10.44
N GLU A 400 -8.91 -0.37 -11.09
CA GLU A 400 -9.75 -1.42 -10.55
C GLU A 400 -9.28 -1.78 -9.13
N PRO A 401 -10.21 -2.10 -8.21
CA PRO A 401 -9.83 -2.44 -6.83
C PRO A 401 -8.80 -3.57 -6.74
N GLU A 402 -8.84 -4.53 -7.66
CA GLU A 402 -7.85 -5.61 -7.74
C GLU A 402 -6.46 -5.08 -8.12
N PHE A 403 -6.37 -4.10 -9.04
CA PHE A 403 -5.10 -3.52 -9.47
C PHE A 403 -4.45 -2.72 -8.35
N THR A 404 -5.26 -1.92 -7.65
CA THR A 404 -4.81 -1.13 -6.50
C THR A 404 -4.36 -2.05 -5.35
N ARG A 405 -5.08 -3.15 -5.10
CA ARG A 405 -4.67 -4.17 -4.12
C ARG A 405 -3.36 -4.84 -4.51
N ALA A 406 -3.22 -5.29 -5.76
CA ALA A 406 -1.98 -5.89 -6.25
C ALA A 406 -0.79 -4.93 -6.12
N ALA A 407 -0.99 -3.64 -6.40
CA ALA A 407 0.03 -2.62 -6.22
C ALA A 407 0.46 -2.46 -4.76
N GLN A 408 -0.50 -2.40 -3.83
CA GLN A 408 -0.22 -2.32 -2.40
C GLN A 408 0.48 -3.59 -1.89
N ASP A 409 0.03 -4.78 -2.31
CA ASP A 409 0.63 -6.05 -1.90
C ASP A 409 2.10 -6.17 -2.36
N ILE A 410 2.42 -5.67 -3.56
CA ILE A 410 3.81 -5.59 -4.06
C ILE A 410 4.63 -4.61 -3.20
N ALA A 411 4.06 -3.44 -2.88
CA ALA A 411 4.71 -2.44 -2.03
C ALA A 411 5.03 -2.99 -0.64
N ASP A 412 4.07 -3.67 -0.01
CA ASP A 412 4.20 -4.27 1.33
C ASP A 412 5.34 -5.29 1.37
N ARG A 413 5.50 -6.12 0.32
CA ARG A 413 6.61 -7.07 0.19
C ARG A 413 7.97 -6.40 -0.01
N GLY A 414 8.01 -5.20 -0.57
CA GLY A 414 9.25 -4.49 -0.94
C GLY A 414 9.91 -3.77 0.24
N VAL A 415 9.17 -3.47 1.31
CA VAL A 415 9.71 -2.80 2.50
C VAL A 415 10.82 -3.66 3.11
N THR A 416 11.98 -3.05 3.35
CA THR A 416 13.18 -3.74 3.81
C THR A 416 13.69 -3.13 5.12
N LEU A 417 13.79 -3.94 6.18
CA LEU A 417 14.39 -3.53 7.45
C LEU A 417 15.90 -3.79 7.41
N LEU A 418 16.69 -2.71 7.36
CA LEU A 418 18.15 -2.79 7.21
C LEU A 418 18.87 -2.87 8.56
N ARG A 419 18.29 -2.27 9.59
CA ARG A 419 18.86 -2.26 10.94
C ARG A 419 17.73 -2.15 11.97
N ASP A 420 17.85 -2.87 13.07
CA ASP A 420 16.97 -2.70 14.24
C ASP A 420 17.67 -3.08 15.55
N GLU A 421 18.78 -2.40 15.83
CA GLU A 421 19.55 -2.63 17.07
C GLU A 421 18.76 -2.24 18.32
N ALA A 422 17.84 -1.27 18.18
CA ALA A 422 16.99 -0.79 19.27
C ALA A 422 15.71 -1.63 19.46
N LYS A 423 15.43 -2.60 18.57
CA LYS A 423 14.23 -3.46 18.61
C LYS A 423 12.92 -2.67 18.66
N LEU A 424 12.84 -1.63 17.82
CA LEU A 424 11.70 -0.72 17.79
C LEU A 424 10.61 -1.15 16.79
N VAL A 425 10.91 -2.08 15.88
CA VAL A 425 9.96 -2.55 14.86
C VAL A 425 9.49 -3.97 15.19
N PRO A 426 8.16 -4.23 15.28
CA PRO A 426 7.07 -3.28 15.09
C PRO A 426 6.88 -2.32 16.26
N LEU A 427 6.42 -1.10 15.95
CA LEU A 427 6.05 -0.08 16.92
C LEU A 427 4.66 -0.41 17.48
N ASP A 428 4.57 -0.59 18.80
CA ASP A 428 3.33 -1.04 19.44
C ASP A 428 2.32 0.11 19.64
N ALA A 429 1.35 0.22 18.72
CA ALA A 429 0.29 1.23 18.78
C ALA A 429 -0.68 1.05 19.97
N ARG A 430 -0.62 -0.09 20.67
CA ARG A 430 -1.37 -0.32 21.91
C ARG A 430 -0.73 0.39 23.09
N LYS A 431 0.43 1.05 22.95
CA LYS A 431 1.10 1.85 24.00
C LYS A 431 0.80 3.36 23.81
N PRO A 432 0.79 4.18 24.88
CA PRO A 432 0.46 5.60 24.79
C PRO A 432 1.71 6.39 24.37
N LEU A 433 2.15 6.21 23.13
CA LEU A 433 3.39 6.78 22.62
C LEU A 433 3.18 8.22 22.15
N ARG A 434 3.93 9.18 22.73
CA ARG A 434 4.03 10.54 22.20
C ARG A 434 5.10 10.55 21.13
N THR A 435 4.71 10.78 19.88
CA THR A 435 5.59 10.63 18.73
C THR A 435 5.81 11.95 18.01
N LEU A 436 7.06 12.26 17.70
CA LEU A 436 7.41 13.33 16.77
C LEU A 436 7.75 12.73 15.41
N LEU A 437 6.95 13.01 14.39
CA LEU A 437 7.27 12.68 13.01
C LEU A 437 7.92 13.90 12.34
N VAL A 438 9.18 13.76 11.93
CA VAL A 438 9.87 14.76 11.12
C VAL A 438 9.98 14.24 9.69
N ALA A 439 9.25 14.87 8.78
CA ALA A 439 9.31 14.60 7.36
C ALA A 439 10.28 15.57 6.69
N VAL A 440 11.44 15.06 6.27
CA VAL A 440 12.49 15.82 5.59
C VAL A 440 12.37 15.54 4.10
N VAL A 441 12.02 16.59 3.35
CA VAL A 441 11.77 16.52 1.91
C VAL A 441 12.81 17.37 1.21
N ALA A 442 13.69 16.70 0.46
CA ALA A 442 14.71 17.38 -0.33
C ALA A 442 14.14 18.03 -1.61
N ASP A 443 13.04 17.47 -2.15
CA ASP A 443 12.58 17.76 -3.52
C ASP A 443 11.12 18.23 -3.62
N PRO A 444 10.78 19.05 -4.64
CA PRO A 444 9.41 19.36 -5.04
C PRO A 444 8.63 18.10 -5.42
N ASP A 445 7.87 17.57 -4.47
CA ASP A 445 6.87 16.54 -4.75
C ASP A 445 5.47 17.07 -4.35
N THR A 446 4.44 16.58 -5.02
CA THR A 446 3.06 17.04 -4.79
C THR A 446 2.57 16.61 -3.41
N ASN A 447 2.92 15.40 -2.92
CA ASN A 447 2.50 14.89 -1.61
C ASN A 447 3.58 14.04 -0.87
N PRO A 448 4.81 14.55 -0.66
CA PRO A 448 5.86 13.77 -0.03
C PRO A 448 5.53 13.53 1.44
N SER A 449 5.63 12.26 1.85
CA SER A 449 5.38 11.75 3.20
C SER A 449 3.96 12.01 3.75
N TYR A 450 3.01 12.42 2.91
CA TYR A 450 1.64 12.73 3.33
C TYR A 450 0.91 11.46 3.79
N GLU A 451 0.88 10.41 2.95
CA GLU A 451 0.19 9.16 3.27
C GLU A 451 0.81 8.48 4.49
N PHE A 452 2.15 8.53 4.59
CA PHE A 452 2.85 8.02 5.78
C PHE A 452 2.43 8.78 7.05
N ALA A 453 2.40 10.11 6.99
CA ALA A 453 1.97 10.93 8.12
C ALA A 453 0.51 10.70 8.52
N GLN A 454 -0.39 10.50 7.55
CA GLN A 454 -1.78 10.16 7.82
C GLN A 454 -1.90 8.78 8.47
N ALA A 455 -1.22 7.77 7.93
CA ALA A 455 -1.23 6.43 8.51
C ALA A 455 -0.69 6.41 9.94
N VAL A 456 0.40 7.13 10.22
CA VAL A 456 0.94 7.27 11.59
C VAL A 456 -0.06 7.97 12.52
N LYS A 457 -0.74 9.03 12.06
CA LYS A 457 -1.78 9.73 12.84
C LYS A 457 -3.02 8.88 13.09
N SER A 458 -3.36 7.99 12.17
CA SER A 458 -4.47 7.04 12.36
C SER A 458 -4.12 5.96 13.38
N ALA A 459 -2.89 5.46 13.35
CA ALA A 459 -2.42 4.42 14.28
C ALA A 459 -2.18 4.96 15.71
N LEU A 460 -1.58 6.14 15.85
CA LEU A 460 -1.16 6.73 17.13
C LEU A 460 -1.98 7.96 17.53
N GLU A 461 -2.27 8.09 18.82
CA GLU A 461 -3.14 9.17 19.32
C GLU A 461 -2.43 10.52 19.49
N THR A 462 -1.12 10.52 19.74
CA THR A 462 -0.33 11.73 20.01
C THR A 462 0.84 11.81 19.04
N VAL A 463 0.62 12.51 17.93
CA VAL A 463 1.63 12.69 16.88
C VAL A 463 1.73 14.16 16.51
N ASP A 464 2.89 14.75 16.75
CA ASP A 464 3.24 16.03 16.14
C ASP A 464 4.01 15.79 14.84
N VAL A 465 3.63 16.50 13.78
CA VAL A 465 4.28 16.38 12.47
C VAL A 465 4.98 17.69 12.12
N VAL A 466 6.28 17.61 11.91
CA VAL A 466 7.10 18.70 11.39
C VAL A 466 7.52 18.34 9.96
N LYS A 467 7.07 19.12 8.99
CA LYS A 467 7.48 18.96 7.59
C LYS A 467 8.52 20.01 7.23
N ILE A 468 9.62 19.55 6.65
CA ILE A 468 10.75 20.37 6.22
C ILE A 468 10.85 20.22 4.72
N ASP A 469 10.38 21.24 4.02
CA ASP A 469 10.32 21.28 2.57
C ASP A 469 11.17 22.47 2.10
N SER A 470 12.26 22.15 1.41
CA SER A 470 13.25 23.12 0.92
C SER A 470 12.64 24.18 0.00
N ARG A 471 11.44 23.95 -0.57
CA ARG A 471 10.70 24.94 -1.36
C ARG A 471 10.13 26.09 -0.55
N TYR A 472 9.70 25.80 0.68
CA TYR A 472 8.88 26.73 1.46
C TYR A 472 9.60 27.25 2.69
N PHE A 473 10.57 26.50 3.22
CA PHE A 473 11.25 26.85 4.46
C PHE A 473 12.76 26.63 4.34
N ARG A 474 13.53 27.51 4.98
CA ARG A 474 14.91 27.20 5.32
C ARG A 474 14.89 26.30 6.57
N PRO A 475 15.55 25.13 6.58
CA PRO A 475 15.67 24.28 7.77
C PRO A 475 16.06 25.02 9.05
N ALA A 476 16.94 26.03 8.97
CA ALA A 476 17.33 26.88 10.10
C ALA A 476 16.17 27.70 10.73
N THR A 477 15.04 27.84 10.03
CA THR A 477 13.84 28.55 10.50
C THR A 477 12.75 27.61 11.03
N VAL A 478 12.94 26.30 10.92
CA VAL A 478 11.97 25.31 11.41
C VAL A 478 12.25 25.04 12.90
N THR A 479 11.29 25.42 13.74
CA THR A 479 11.36 25.14 15.19
C THR A 479 10.98 23.69 15.44
N ILE A 480 11.95 22.88 15.89
CA ILE A 480 11.68 21.55 16.44
C ILE A 480 11.12 21.70 17.86
N PRO A 481 9.97 21.10 18.19
CA PRO A 481 9.45 21.13 19.55
C PRO A 481 10.41 20.44 20.54
N PRO A 482 10.38 20.78 21.83
CA PRO A 482 11.28 20.18 22.81
C PRO A 482 11.21 18.65 22.83
N LEU A 483 12.31 17.97 22.51
CA LEU A 483 12.35 16.51 22.37
C LEU A 483 11.99 15.76 23.66
N ALA A 484 12.08 16.42 24.82
CA ALA A 484 11.64 15.89 26.12
C ALA A 484 10.14 15.51 26.13
N ASN A 485 9.33 16.10 25.25
CA ASN A 485 7.90 15.84 25.15
C ASN A 485 7.54 14.53 24.42
N TYR A 486 8.50 13.87 23.78
CA TYR A 486 8.26 12.69 22.96
C TYR A 486 9.01 11.46 23.48
N ASP A 487 8.39 10.30 23.27
CA ASP A 487 8.89 8.99 23.63
C ASP A 487 9.59 8.32 22.43
N THR A 488 9.22 8.70 21.20
CA THR A 488 9.82 8.19 19.97
C THR A 488 9.85 9.26 18.88
N ILE A 489 10.87 9.22 18.03
CA ILE A 489 11.02 10.06 16.85
C ILE A 489 10.90 9.18 15.60
N LEU A 490 10.05 9.57 14.66
CA LEU A 490 10.00 8.99 13.33
C LEU A 490 10.61 9.97 12.34
N LEU A 491 11.62 9.54 11.60
CA LEU A 491 12.29 10.34 10.58
C LEU A 491 11.92 9.80 9.21
N ALA A 492 11.11 10.55 8.46
CA ALA A 492 10.80 10.24 7.07
C ALA A 492 11.74 11.05 6.18
N LEU A 493 12.74 10.40 5.58
CA LEU A 493 13.72 11.04 4.71
C LEU A 493 13.36 10.77 3.25
N THR A 494 12.92 11.79 2.54
CA THR A 494 12.47 11.67 1.16
C THR A 494 13.45 12.37 0.23
N VAL A 495 14.15 11.56 -0.58
CA VAL A 495 15.07 12.03 -1.61
C VAL A 495 14.69 11.41 -2.95
N ARG A 496 14.24 12.24 -3.88
CA ARG A 496 13.82 11.80 -5.20
C ARG A 496 15.00 11.74 -6.16
N VAL A 497 14.98 10.74 -7.03
CA VAL A 497 15.77 10.67 -8.25
C VAL A 497 15.00 11.45 -9.31
N ALA A 498 15.51 12.60 -9.72
CA ALA A 498 14.81 13.52 -10.61
C ALA A 498 15.75 14.08 -11.68
N ASP A 499 15.19 14.33 -12.86
CA ASP A 499 15.93 14.94 -13.96
C ASP A 499 16.43 16.34 -13.57
N ARG A 500 17.63 16.67 -14.02
CA ARG A 500 18.29 17.98 -13.83
C ARG A 500 18.67 18.29 -12.37
N LYS A 501 18.72 17.29 -11.48
CA LYS A 501 19.02 17.47 -10.04
C LYS A 501 20.51 17.31 -9.70
N GLY A 502 21.17 16.28 -10.25
CA GLY A 502 22.60 16.03 -10.05
C GLY A 502 23.04 15.57 -8.64
N THR A 503 22.13 15.20 -7.73
CA THR A 503 22.47 14.64 -6.40
C THR A 503 21.36 13.75 -5.82
N VAL A 504 21.72 12.75 -5.02
CA VAL A 504 20.83 11.82 -4.30
C VAL A 504 20.92 11.93 -2.77
N GLY A 505 21.55 13.00 -2.26
CA GLY A 505 21.67 13.30 -0.84
C GLY A 505 20.69 14.36 -0.33
N LEU A 506 20.65 14.53 1.00
CA LEU A 506 19.95 15.66 1.63
C LEU A 506 20.80 16.94 1.54
N PRO A 507 20.17 18.12 1.37
CA PRO A 507 20.84 19.41 1.55
C PRO A 507 21.59 19.49 2.89
N PRO A 508 22.76 20.16 2.98
CA PRO A 508 23.60 20.14 4.18
C PRO A 508 22.90 20.56 5.48
N ASP A 509 22.01 21.55 5.41
CA ASP A 509 21.25 22.05 6.55
C ASP A 509 20.13 21.10 7.00
N GLN A 510 19.50 20.37 6.07
CA GLN A 510 18.61 19.25 6.39
C GLN A 510 19.39 18.08 7.00
N ALA A 511 20.57 17.76 6.46
CA ALA A 511 21.41 16.69 6.97
C ALA A 511 21.89 16.94 8.40
N GLU A 512 22.33 18.16 8.72
CA GLU A 512 22.72 18.55 10.09
C GLU A 512 21.58 18.39 11.09
N LEU A 513 20.34 18.72 10.70
CA LEU A 513 19.18 18.50 11.55
C LEU A 513 18.95 17.01 11.83
N VAL A 514 19.05 16.14 10.82
CA VAL A 514 18.89 14.69 11.00
C VAL A 514 19.93 14.15 11.98
N HIS A 515 21.20 14.52 11.83
CA HIS A 515 22.26 14.15 12.78
C HIS A 515 21.93 14.59 14.22
N ARG A 516 21.46 15.83 14.42
CA ARG A 516 21.08 16.33 15.76
C ARG A 516 19.92 15.53 16.37
N LEU A 517 18.92 15.15 15.58
CA LEU A 517 17.79 14.37 16.05
C LEU A 517 18.21 12.95 16.45
N LEU A 518 19.06 12.30 15.64
CA LEU A 518 19.59 10.97 15.93
C LEU A 518 20.54 10.97 17.15
N ALA A 519 21.33 12.02 17.31
CA ALA A 519 22.23 12.21 18.47
C ALA A 519 21.51 12.59 19.77
N SER A 520 20.20 12.84 19.75
CA SER A 520 19.43 13.28 20.92
C SER A 520 19.28 12.22 22.02
N GLY A 521 19.59 10.95 21.71
CA GLY A 521 19.41 9.80 22.61
C GLY A 521 17.96 9.31 22.72
N LYS A 522 17.01 9.93 22.01
CA LYS A 522 15.63 9.45 21.91
C LYS A 522 15.56 8.22 20.99
N PRO A 523 14.69 7.23 21.27
CA PRO A 523 14.38 6.17 20.31
C PRO A 523 13.96 6.78 18.98
N ALA A 524 14.67 6.43 17.91
CA ALA A 524 14.44 7.00 16.59
C ALA A 524 14.40 5.89 15.54
N ILE A 525 13.39 5.98 14.65
CA ILE A 525 13.22 5.08 13.52
C ILE A 525 13.32 5.92 12.25
N VAL A 526 14.21 5.52 11.34
CA VAL A 526 14.35 6.16 10.03
C VAL A 526 13.60 5.34 8.99
N ALA A 527 12.71 6.00 8.24
CA ALA A 527 12.13 5.48 7.01
C ALA A 527 12.69 6.30 5.83
N SER A 528 13.47 5.64 4.97
CA SER A 528 14.07 6.26 3.79
C SER A 528 13.22 5.98 2.55
N PHE A 529 12.71 7.07 1.97
CA PHE A 529 11.96 7.10 0.72
C PHE A 529 12.89 7.57 -0.39
N GLY A 530 13.19 6.66 -1.33
CA GLY A 530 14.14 6.87 -2.40
C GLY A 530 15.48 6.17 -2.18
N SER A 531 16.60 6.88 -2.37
CA SER A 531 17.94 6.28 -2.41
C SER A 531 18.30 5.52 -1.13
N PRO A 532 18.62 4.21 -1.20
CA PRO A 532 18.98 3.42 -0.02
C PRO A 532 20.39 3.75 0.51
N TYR A 533 21.23 4.38 -0.31
CA TYR A 533 22.58 4.80 0.03
C TYR A 533 22.61 5.94 1.07
N LEU A 534 21.47 6.60 1.31
CA LEU A 534 21.34 7.65 2.34
C LEU A 534 21.76 7.16 3.73
N MET A 535 21.59 5.86 4.00
CA MET A 535 21.98 5.23 5.27
C MET A 535 23.47 5.41 5.61
N GLU A 536 24.35 5.49 4.61
CA GLU A 536 25.79 5.68 4.81
C GLU A 536 26.12 7.01 5.48
N SER A 537 25.30 8.03 5.24
CA SER A 537 25.45 9.35 5.84
C SER A 537 24.99 9.41 7.29
N TYR A 538 24.33 8.37 7.82
CA TYR A 538 23.74 8.36 9.17
C TYR A 538 24.09 7.08 9.95
N PRO A 539 25.39 6.81 10.19
CA PRO A 539 25.82 5.61 10.90
C PRO A 539 25.24 5.47 12.31
N GLU A 540 24.85 6.57 12.96
CA GLU A 540 24.25 6.60 14.30
C GLU A 540 22.78 6.13 14.36
N ALA A 541 22.10 5.99 13.22
CA ALA A 541 20.71 5.53 13.18
C ALA A 541 20.63 4.04 13.59
N LYS A 542 19.95 3.73 14.68
CA LYS A 542 19.88 2.35 15.22
C LYS A 542 18.80 1.48 14.60
N THR A 543 17.77 2.11 14.02
CA THR A 543 16.67 1.43 13.34
C THR A 543 16.40 2.12 12.01
N TRP A 544 16.46 1.37 10.90
CA TRP A 544 16.38 1.89 9.54
C TRP A 544 15.55 0.99 8.61
N LEU A 545 14.51 1.57 8.03
CA LEU A 545 13.64 0.98 6.99
C LEU A 545 13.97 1.65 5.64
N ALA A 546 14.21 0.84 4.62
CA ALA A 546 14.34 1.29 3.24
C ALA A 546 13.05 0.94 2.48
N VAL A 547 12.49 1.95 1.80
CA VAL A 547 11.25 1.83 1.03
C VAL A 547 11.54 1.76 -0.48
N PHE A 548 12.65 2.37 -0.93
CA PHE A 548 13.05 2.49 -2.34
C PHE A 548 12.00 3.13 -3.26
N ASP A 549 11.02 3.80 -2.69
CA ASP A 549 9.86 4.35 -3.38
C ASP A 549 9.48 5.69 -2.72
N THR A 550 8.91 6.59 -3.51
CA THR A 550 8.34 7.85 -3.02
C THR A 550 6.83 7.91 -3.20
N ASN A 551 6.25 6.95 -3.92
CA ASN A 551 4.83 6.89 -4.23
C ASN A 551 3.97 6.61 -2.99
N ASP A 552 2.68 6.84 -3.15
CA ASP A 552 1.67 6.67 -2.10
C ASP A 552 1.59 5.23 -1.57
N VAL A 553 1.74 4.23 -2.45
CA VAL A 553 1.79 2.81 -2.07
C VAL A 553 2.96 2.48 -1.15
N GLY A 554 4.18 2.97 -1.42
CA GLY A 554 5.34 2.78 -0.55
C GLY A 554 5.20 3.51 0.79
N GLN A 555 4.61 4.70 0.79
CA GLN A 555 4.29 5.45 2.01
C GLN A 555 3.30 4.71 2.92
N ARG A 556 2.25 4.10 2.37
CA ARG A 556 1.35 3.23 3.13
C ARG A 556 2.06 1.96 3.58
N ALA A 557 2.80 1.30 2.69
CA ALA A 557 3.46 0.04 2.98
C ALA A 557 4.40 0.12 4.18
N VAL A 558 5.22 1.17 4.27
CA VAL A 558 6.14 1.33 5.41
C VAL A 558 5.41 1.64 6.72
N ALA A 559 4.24 2.31 6.69
CA ALA A 559 3.41 2.47 7.89
C ALA A 559 2.84 1.13 8.36
N ARG A 560 2.25 0.35 7.43
CA ARG A 560 1.73 -1.00 7.73
C ARG A 560 2.82 -1.90 8.32
N ALA A 561 4.00 -1.90 7.71
CA ALA A 561 5.18 -2.63 8.20
C ALA A 561 5.66 -2.13 9.56
N LEU A 562 5.72 -0.81 9.77
CA LEU A 562 6.16 -0.19 11.01
C LEU A 562 5.30 -0.64 12.20
N PHE A 563 3.97 -0.73 12.02
CA PHE A 563 3.05 -1.15 13.08
C PHE A 563 2.84 -2.68 13.14
N GLY A 564 3.48 -3.44 12.25
CA GLY A 564 3.38 -4.90 12.20
C GLY A 564 2.12 -5.44 11.53
N GLU A 565 1.37 -4.61 10.81
CA GLU A 565 0.19 -5.04 10.03
C GLU A 565 0.59 -6.01 8.92
N VAL A 566 1.75 -5.80 8.31
CA VAL A 566 2.34 -6.69 7.30
C VAL A 566 3.73 -7.15 7.75
N ALA A 567 4.12 -8.34 7.28
CA ALA A 567 5.44 -8.89 7.54
C ALA A 567 6.49 -8.09 6.76
N ILE A 568 7.66 -7.87 7.36
CA ILE A 568 8.80 -7.29 6.65
C ILE A 568 9.64 -8.45 6.10
N GLY A 569 9.73 -8.52 4.77
CA GLY A 569 10.46 -9.57 4.07
C GLY A 569 11.36 -9.08 2.94
N GLY A 570 11.34 -7.78 2.64
CA GLY A 570 12.13 -7.20 1.56
C GLY A 570 13.63 -7.42 1.73
N LYS A 571 14.32 -7.49 0.61
CA LYS A 571 15.75 -7.81 0.50
C LYS A 571 16.46 -6.77 -0.35
N LEU A 572 17.66 -6.38 0.04
CA LEU A 572 18.43 -5.38 -0.69
C LEU A 572 18.76 -5.86 -2.13
N PRO A 573 18.37 -5.11 -3.17
CA PRO A 573 18.77 -5.41 -4.54
C PRO A 573 20.15 -4.80 -4.90
N VAL A 574 20.78 -4.09 -3.96
CA VAL A 574 22.06 -3.39 -4.09
C VAL A 574 22.93 -3.61 -2.85
N ARG A 575 24.24 -3.45 -2.97
CA ARG A 575 25.17 -3.36 -1.83
C ARG A 575 25.13 -1.96 -1.25
N LEU A 576 25.21 -1.87 0.06
CA LEU A 576 25.43 -0.62 0.79
C LEU A 576 26.88 -0.61 1.30
N PRO A 577 27.77 0.19 0.69
CA PRO A 577 29.13 0.42 1.17
C PRO A 577 29.19 0.78 2.67
N GLY A 578 30.23 0.32 3.37
CA GLY A 578 30.42 0.64 4.79
C GLY A 578 31.53 -0.19 5.44
N ALA A 579 31.95 0.21 6.65
CA ALA A 579 32.80 -0.63 7.49
C ALA A 579 31.94 -1.70 8.19
N GLN A 580 32.45 -2.93 8.31
CA GLN A 580 31.81 -3.97 9.12
C GLN A 580 31.60 -3.47 10.58
N PRO A 581 30.46 -3.75 11.23
CA PRO A 581 29.35 -4.65 10.82
C PRO A 581 28.26 -3.98 9.98
N HIS A 582 28.47 -2.74 9.50
CA HIS A 582 27.42 -1.94 8.87
C HIS A 582 27.32 -2.09 7.34
N ALA A 583 28.26 -2.82 6.72
CA ALA A 583 28.19 -3.13 5.30
C ALA A 583 27.09 -4.16 5.04
N LEU A 584 26.19 -3.88 4.10
CA LEU A 584 25.11 -4.79 3.70
C LEU A 584 25.28 -5.21 2.24
N GLY A 585 25.11 -6.50 1.99
CA GLY A 585 25.16 -7.13 0.69
C GLY A 585 23.81 -7.14 -0.03
N VAL A 586 23.86 -7.53 -1.30
CA VAL A 586 22.66 -7.97 -2.03
C VAL A 586 22.04 -9.16 -1.28
N ASP A 587 20.70 -9.16 -1.19
CA ASP A 587 19.87 -10.09 -0.43
C ASP A 587 19.92 -9.95 1.10
N ASP A 588 20.58 -8.94 1.64
CA ASP A 588 20.49 -8.62 3.06
C ASP A 588 19.16 -7.92 3.40
N GLY A 589 18.70 -8.10 4.63
CA GLY A 589 17.45 -7.53 5.14
C GLY A 589 16.89 -8.37 6.28
N LEU A 590 16.57 -7.73 7.40
CA LEU A 590 15.96 -8.36 8.57
C LEU A 590 14.50 -8.70 8.27
N THR A 591 14.04 -9.83 8.81
CA THR A 591 12.67 -10.30 8.63
C THR A 591 11.86 -10.14 9.92
N THR A 592 10.64 -9.65 9.81
CA THR A 592 9.67 -9.62 10.92
C THR A 592 8.38 -10.32 10.51
N SER A 593 7.70 -10.94 11.47
CA SER A 593 6.36 -11.48 11.25
C SER A 593 5.31 -10.37 11.37
N ALA A 594 4.23 -10.47 10.60
CA ALA A 594 3.05 -9.67 10.84
C ALA A 594 2.41 -10.07 12.19
N ASP A 595 1.88 -9.08 12.91
CA ASP A 595 0.95 -9.27 14.01
C ASP A 595 -0.37 -8.65 13.59
N HIS A 596 -1.33 -9.45 13.11
CA HIS A 596 -2.58 -8.91 12.55
C HIS A 596 -3.45 -8.17 13.59
N LEU A 597 -3.15 -8.26 14.90
CA LEU A 597 -4.01 -7.73 15.97
C LEU A 597 -5.47 -8.20 15.86
N THR A 598 -5.68 -9.37 15.26
CA THR A 598 -6.93 -10.11 15.21
C THR A 598 -6.87 -11.28 16.19
N LEU A 599 -8.01 -11.95 16.36
CA LEU A 599 -8.03 -13.25 17.04
C LEU A 599 -7.34 -14.31 16.18
N LYS A 600 -6.77 -15.32 16.83
CA LYS A 600 -6.20 -16.51 16.21
C LYS A 600 -6.79 -17.75 16.85
N ALA A 601 -6.90 -18.86 16.13
CA ALA A 601 -7.34 -20.11 16.74
C ALA A 601 -6.38 -20.55 17.86
N ALA A 602 -6.93 -20.90 19.04
CA ALA A 602 -6.13 -21.32 20.18
C ALA A 602 -5.30 -22.59 19.90
N SER A 603 -4.08 -22.62 20.45
CA SER A 603 -3.20 -23.79 20.37
C SER A 603 -3.81 -25.03 21.06
N GLY A 604 -3.40 -26.23 20.63
CA GLY A 604 -3.82 -27.48 21.27
C GLY A 604 -3.45 -27.56 22.76
N GLU A 605 -2.38 -26.88 23.17
CA GLU A 605 -1.96 -26.75 24.57
C GLU A 605 -2.96 -25.91 25.36
N MET A 606 -3.37 -24.75 24.85
CA MET A 606 -4.41 -23.92 25.48
C MET A 606 -5.74 -24.68 25.58
N ILE A 607 -6.13 -25.40 24.52
CA ILE A 607 -7.34 -26.25 24.54
C ILE A 607 -7.25 -27.33 25.63
N ALA A 608 -6.09 -27.96 25.83
CA ALA A 608 -5.88 -28.95 26.88
C ALA A 608 -5.99 -28.32 28.28
N HIS A 609 -5.42 -27.14 28.49
CA HIS A 609 -5.52 -26.37 29.73
C HIS A 609 -6.96 -25.95 30.06
N LEU A 610 -7.78 -25.66 29.04
CA LEU A 610 -9.18 -25.27 29.21
C LEU A 610 -10.15 -26.45 29.37
N LYS A 611 -9.68 -27.70 29.24
CA LYS A 611 -10.51 -28.90 29.36
C LYS A 611 -11.35 -28.95 30.66
N PRO A 612 -10.85 -28.57 31.85
CA PRO A 612 -11.67 -28.54 33.05
C PRO A 612 -12.89 -27.62 32.95
N ALA A 613 -12.77 -26.47 32.28
CA ALA A 613 -13.89 -25.57 32.04
C ALA A 613 -14.88 -26.17 31.02
N PHE A 614 -14.38 -26.84 29.98
CA PHE A 614 -15.21 -27.55 29.00
C PHE A 614 -16.03 -28.68 29.66
N ASP A 615 -15.39 -29.46 30.53
CA ASP A 615 -16.05 -30.53 31.29
C ASP A 615 -17.14 -29.99 32.25
N ILE A 616 -17.02 -28.74 32.74
CA ILE A 616 -18.10 -28.07 33.51
C ILE A 616 -19.27 -27.71 32.60
N LEU A 617 -19.00 -27.15 31.42
CA LEU A 617 -20.04 -26.76 30.47
C LEU A 617 -20.80 -27.99 29.93
N ASP A 618 -20.10 -29.07 29.61
CA ASP A 618 -20.69 -30.32 29.13
C ASP A 618 -21.60 -30.97 30.19
N ARG A 619 -21.14 -31.04 31.44
CA ARG A 619 -21.98 -31.52 32.56
C ARG A 619 -23.22 -30.65 32.75
N SER A 620 -23.11 -29.34 32.57
CA SER A 620 -24.25 -28.42 32.65
C SER A 620 -25.27 -28.69 31.53
N GLY A 621 -24.81 -29.07 30.33
CA GLY A 621 -25.64 -29.54 29.21
C GLY A 621 -26.51 -30.74 29.57
N LEU A 622 -25.94 -31.71 30.28
CA LEU A 622 -26.67 -32.87 30.81
C LEU A 622 -27.74 -32.48 31.83
N GLU A 623 -27.53 -31.38 32.55
CA GLU A 623 -28.46 -30.84 33.56
C GLU A 623 -29.45 -29.79 32.99
N GLY A 624 -29.59 -29.70 31.68
CA GLY A 624 -30.58 -28.85 31.02
C GLY A 624 -30.14 -27.40 30.77
N ILE A 625 -28.83 -27.10 30.86
CA ILE A 625 -28.25 -25.79 30.54
C ILE A 625 -27.38 -25.92 29.29
N ALA A 626 -27.81 -25.37 28.16
CA ALA A 626 -26.97 -25.25 26.97
C ALA A 626 -26.18 -23.94 27.00
N GLY A 627 -25.08 -23.87 26.25
CA GLY A 627 -24.30 -22.65 26.18
C GLY A 627 -23.04 -22.74 25.36
N THR A 628 -22.37 -21.60 25.21
CA THR A 628 -21.05 -21.48 24.59
C THR A 628 -20.11 -20.70 25.50
N LEU A 629 -18.89 -21.21 25.66
CA LEU A 629 -17.77 -20.54 26.29
C LEU A 629 -16.79 -20.11 25.20
N TYR A 630 -16.44 -18.83 25.17
CA TYR A 630 -15.30 -18.30 24.44
C TYR A 630 -14.26 -17.81 25.43
N VAL A 631 -13.01 -18.13 25.18
CA VAL A 631 -11.86 -17.66 25.96
C VAL A 631 -10.87 -17.07 24.98
N VAL A 632 -10.55 -15.79 25.15
CA VAL A 632 -9.41 -15.15 24.47
C VAL A 632 -8.29 -14.98 25.48
N TYR A 633 -7.12 -15.49 25.19
CA TYR A 633 -5.93 -15.34 26.03
C TYR A 633 -4.73 -14.96 25.17
N SER A 634 -4.15 -13.79 25.41
CA SER A 634 -3.04 -13.24 24.60
C SER A 634 -3.29 -13.27 23.08
N GLY A 635 -4.55 -13.07 22.66
CA GLY A 635 -4.99 -13.05 21.26
C GLY A 635 -5.48 -14.39 20.70
N ASP A 636 -5.26 -15.50 21.42
CA ASP A 636 -5.73 -16.84 21.03
C ASP A 636 -7.16 -17.08 21.48
N LEU A 637 -8.05 -17.48 20.56
CA LEU A 637 -9.47 -17.75 20.76
C LEU A 637 -9.73 -19.27 20.86
N ALA A 638 -10.18 -19.70 22.04
CA ALA A 638 -10.77 -21.02 22.25
C ALA A 638 -12.30 -20.90 22.33
N ARG A 639 -13.00 -21.89 21.79
CA ARG A 639 -14.47 -21.99 21.82
C ARG A 639 -14.90 -23.40 22.17
N HIS A 640 -15.88 -23.52 23.08
CA HIS A 640 -16.54 -24.79 23.38
C HIS A 640 -18.04 -24.58 23.59
N SER A 641 -18.86 -25.45 23.01
CA SER A 641 -20.33 -25.37 23.10
C SER A 641 -20.92 -26.67 23.63
N ALA A 642 -21.81 -26.57 24.62
CA ALA A 642 -22.61 -27.69 25.10
C ALA A 642 -24.08 -27.52 24.72
N GLN A 643 -24.73 -28.62 24.31
CA GLN A 643 -26.15 -28.69 23.99
C GLN A 643 -26.90 -29.49 25.07
N VAL A 644 -28.21 -29.25 25.18
CA VAL A 644 -29.06 -30.07 26.07
C VAL A 644 -29.35 -31.43 25.45
N THR A 645 -29.34 -32.48 26.28
CA THR A 645 -29.63 -33.85 25.85
C THR A 645 -31.09 -34.11 25.50
N LYS A 646 -32.06 -33.32 26.00
CA LYS A 646 -33.50 -33.44 25.70
C LYS A 646 -34.25 -32.10 25.84
N GLY A 647 -35.14 -31.80 24.88
CA GLY A 647 -36.08 -30.66 24.91
C GLY A 647 -35.68 -29.47 24.03
N GLN A 648 -36.66 -28.66 23.61
CA GLN A 648 -36.41 -27.38 22.92
C GLN A 648 -36.20 -26.26 23.95
N LEU A 649 -35.14 -25.48 23.76
CA LEU A 649 -34.85 -24.29 24.56
C LEU A 649 -35.38 -23.03 23.86
N PRO A 650 -35.78 -22.00 24.61
CA PRO A 650 -36.08 -20.70 24.02
C PRO A 650 -34.84 -20.13 23.33
N ALA A 651 -35.04 -19.36 22.25
CA ALA A 651 -33.97 -18.59 21.63
C ALA A 651 -33.29 -17.67 22.67
N ALA A 652 -32.00 -17.38 22.47
CA ALA A 652 -31.32 -16.36 23.25
C ALA A 652 -32.10 -15.03 23.17
N GLY A 653 -32.28 -14.36 24.30
CA GLY A 653 -32.91 -13.04 24.34
C GLY A 653 -31.89 -11.99 23.89
N ASP A 654 -32.36 -10.81 23.47
CA ASP A 654 -31.50 -9.76 22.89
C ASP A 654 -30.66 -9.02 23.97
N ALA A 655 -29.70 -9.71 24.59
CA ALA A 655 -28.78 -9.14 25.58
C ALA A 655 -27.51 -8.53 24.95
N ARG A 656 -27.48 -8.46 23.60
CA ARG A 656 -26.49 -7.71 22.80
C ARG A 656 -26.33 -6.26 23.24
N ALA A 657 -27.42 -5.61 23.66
CA ALA A 657 -27.48 -4.15 23.73
C ALA A 657 -26.34 -3.47 24.53
N LYS A 658 -25.91 -3.99 25.69
CA LYS A 658 -24.96 -3.26 26.55
C LYS A 658 -23.54 -3.17 25.95
N PRO A 659 -22.85 -4.27 25.57
CA PRO A 659 -21.51 -4.17 24.98
C PRO A 659 -21.44 -3.28 23.73
N TYR A 660 -22.40 -3.39 22.81
CA TYR A 660 -22.45 -2.52 21.62
C TYR A 660 -22.77 -1.08 22.00
N LEU A 661 -23.75 -0.84 22.87
CA LEU A 661 -24.13 0.52 23.26
C LEU A 661 -22.98 1.24 23.97
N THR A 662 -22.32 0.57 24.92
CA THR A 662 -21.13 1.12 25.58
C THR A 662 -20.04 1.46 24.56
N THR A 663 -19.80 0.60 23.59
CA THR A 663 -18.82 0.83 22.51
C THR A 663 -19.24 1.97 21.57
N ALA A 664 -20.52 2.05 21.19
CA ALA A 664 -21.05 3.11 20.34
C ALA A 664 -20.94 4.48 21.03
N ILE A 665 -21.30 4.57 22.31
CA ILE A 665 -21.12 5.79 23.10
C ILE A 665 -19.63 6.12 23.27
N GLY A 666 -18.78 5.12 23.50
CA GLY A 666 -17.32 5.27 23.50
C GLY A 666 -16.78 5.87 22.19
N THR A 667 -17.33 5.42 21.06
CA THR A 667 -16.97 5.95 19.73
C THR A 667 -17.33 7.43 19.62
N LEU A 668 -18.52 7.83 20.11
CA LEU A 668 -18.95 9.24 20.11
C LEU A 668 -18.12 10.12 21.06
N LEU A 669 -17.68 9.57 22.21
CA LEU A 669 -16.74 10.24 23.12
C LEU A 669 -15.40 10.49 22.42
N GLY A 670 -14.86 9.47 21.74
CA GLY A 670 -13.60 9.57 21.00
C GLY A 670 -13.67 10.60 19.87
N GLN A 671 -14.79 10.64 19.14
CA GLN A 671 -15.06 11.64 18.11
C GLN A 671 -15.35 13.05 18.66
N LYS A 672 -15.33 13.22 20.00
CA LYS A 672 -15.65 14.48 20.70
C LYS A 672 -17.04 15.03 20.36
N ARG A 673 -17.98 14.16 19.97
CA ARG A 673 -19.38 14.53 19.70
C ARG A 673 -20.19 14.72 20.97
N LEU A 674 -19.72 14.12 22.06
CA LEU A 674 -20.18 14.31 23.43
C LEU A 674 -19.01 14.07 24.39
N THR A 675 -19.19 14.43 25.66
CA THR A 675 -18.30 14.08 26.78
C THR A 675 -19.11 13.31 27.83
N LEU A 676 -18.43 12.61 28.74
CA LEU A 676 -19.12 11.92 29.84
C LEU A 676 -19.94 12.90 30.69
N ASP A 677 -19.49 14.14 30.84
CA ASP A 677 -20.20 15.16 31.63
C ASP A 677 -21.22 15.97 30.81
N THR A 678 -21.49 15.57 29.56
CA THR A 678 -22.53 16.19 28.74
C THR A 678 -23.90 15.97 29.37
N PRO A 679 -24.66 17.04 29.71
CA PRO A 679 -26.00 16.90 30.24
C PRO A 679 -26.97 16.33 29.20
N ILE A 680 -27.80 15.37 29.60
CA ILE A 680 -28.71 14.67 28.68
C ILE A 680 -29.70 15.63 28.01
N PHE A 681 -30.16 16.66 28.71
CA PHE A 681 -31.10 17.64 28.16
C PHE A 681 -30.53 18.47 26.99
N ARG A 682 -29.20 18.54 26.82
CA ARG A 682 -28.59 19.22 25.66
C ARG A 682 -28.77 18.42 24.37
N ILE A 683 -28.93 17.10 24.48
CA ILE A 683 -29.10 16.19 23.35
C ILE A 683 -30.59 15.85 23.15
N MET A 684 -31.32 15.68 24.25
CA MET A 684 -32.75 15.39 24.28
C MET A 684 -33.46 16.42 25.17
N PRO A 685 -33.82 17.62 24.66
CA PRO A 685 -34.46 18.68 25.46
C PRO A 685 -35.73 18.23 26.18
N GLU A 686 -36.49 17.30 25.60
CA GLU A 686 -37.69 16.71 26.18
C GLU A 686 -37.43 15.96 27.50
N TRP A 687 -36.18 15.56 27.77
CA TRP A 687 -35.76 14.96 29.04
C TRP A 687 -36.08 15.85 30.24
N ALA A 688 -35.83 17.16 30.09
CA ALA A 688 -36.05 18.15 31.15
C ALA A 688 -37.53 18.44 31.42
N ALA A 689 -38.42 18.11 30.47
CA ALA A 689 -39.86 18.32 30.59
C ALA A 689 -40.59 17.21 31.37
N GLY A 690 -39.91 16.10 31.68
CA GLY A 690 -40.47 15.01 32.49
C GLY A 690 -40.44 15.29 34.01
N PRO A 691 -40.84 14.30 34.84
CA PRO A 691 -40.80 14.40 36.30
C PRO A 691 -39.43 14.85 36.82
N ASP A 692 -39.39 15.62 37.91
CA ASP A 692 -38.13 16.09 38.52
C ASP A 692 -37.27 17.01 37.61
N GLY A 693 -37.88 17.82 36.75
CA GLY A 693 -37.20 18.58 35.69
C GLY A 693 -35.92 19.34 36.09
N ALA A 694 -35.86 19.94 37.28
CA ALA A 694 -34.65 20.60 37.77
C ALA A 694 -33.49 19.62 38.06
N ARG A 695 -33.79 18.47 38.68
CA ARG A 695 -32.82 17.41 38.97
C ARG A 695 -32.40 16.69 37.69
N ARG A 696 -33.32 16.50 36.74
CA ARG A 696 -33.02 15.89 35.44
C ARG A 696 -32.02 16.68 34.60
N GLN A 697 -31.98 17.99 34.73
CA GLN A 697 -30.99 18.83 34.04
C GLN A 697 -29.54 18.55 34.49
N THR A 698 -29.34 17.92 35.66
CA THR A 698 -28.00 17.54 36.15
C THR A 698 -27.59 16.11 35.76
N VAL A 699 -28.49 15.34 35.13
CA VAL A 699 -28.16 14.00 34.63
C VAL A 699 -27.27 14.12 33.40
N THR A 700 -26.13 13.43 33.42
CA THR A 700 -25.12 13.42 32.36
C THR A 700 -25.03 12.04 31.70
N VAL A 701 -24.29 11.95 30.61
CA VAL A 701 -23.96 10.68 29.94
C VAL A 701 -23.27 9.72 30.92
N ARG A 702 -22.34 10.23 31.75
CA ARG A 702 -21.67 9.48 32.82
C ARG A 702 -22.68 8.82 33.74
N HIS A 703 -23.64 9.60 34.25
CA HIS A 703 -24.67 9.10 35.16
C HIS A 703 -25.54 7.99 34.54
N LEU A 704 -25.83 8.07 33.24
CA LEU A 704 -26.55 6.99 32.55
C LEU A 704 -25.68 5.73 32.43
N LEU A 705 -24.44 5.86 31.94
CA LEU A 705 -23.56 4.72 31.71
C LEU A 705 -23.19 3.98 33.01
N SER A 706 -22.90 4.73 34.08
CA SER A 706 -22.55 4.24 35.41
C SER A 706 -23.74 3.76 36.23
N HIS A 707 -24.96 3.95 35.72
CA HIS A 707 -26.21 3.73 36.45
C HIS A 707 -26.31 4.48 37.79
N THR A 708 -25.78 5.70 37.85
CA THR A 708 -25.93 6.63 38.98
C THR A 708 -26.88 7.80 38.65
N SER A 709 -27.76 7.65 37.67
CA SER A 709 -28.70 8.69 37.21
C SER A 709 -29.81 9.02 38.19
N GLY A 710 -30.08 8.14 39.15
CA GLY A 710 -31.22 8.23 40.06
C GLY A 710 -32.51 7.62 39.51
N LEU A 711 -32.52 7.12 38.27
CA LEU A 711 -33.67 6.39 37.72
C LEU A 711 -33.94 5.12 38.51
N ALA A 712 -35.22 4.85 38.78
CA ALA A 712 -35.63 3.65 39.48
C ALA A 712 -35.17 2.37 38.74
N PRO A 713 -34.75 1.31 39.45
CA PRO A 713 -34.60 -0.02 38.87
C PRO A 713 -35.92 -0.49 38.26
N ALA A 714 -35.85 -1.26 37.17
CA ALA A 714 -37.03 -1.87 36.55
C ALA A 714 -36.85 -3.38 36.41
N ASP A 715 -37.92 -4.13 36.67
CA ASP A 715 -37.94 -5.56 36.43
C ASP A 715 -38.23 -5.89 34.95
N ALA A 716 -37.96 -7.12 34.55
CA ALA A 716 -38.16 -7.58 33.16
C ALA A 716 -39.62 -7.46 32.70
N ARG A 717 -40.60 -7.60 33.60
CA ARG A 717 -42.04 -7.52 33.28
C ARG A 717 -42.43 -6.09 32.91
N THR A 718 -41.86 -5.11 33.60
CA THR A 718 -42.06 -3.68 33.35
C THR A 718 -41.54 -3.29 31.97
N PHE A 719 -40.42 -3.86 31.52
CA PHE A 719 -39.86 -3.58 30.20
C PHE A 719 -40.67 -4.18 29.06
N VAL A 720 -41.10 -5.45 29.19
CA VAL A 720 -41.96 -6.13 28.19
C VAL A 720 -43.28 -5.37 28.00
N ALA A 721 -43.85 -4.81 29.07
CA ALA A 721 -45.08 -4.02 28.98
C ALA A 721 -44.94 -2.72 28.15
N HIS A 722 -43.72 -2.24 27.91
CA HIS A 722 -43.43 -0.96 27.25
C HIS A 722 -42.62 -1.08 25.95
N GLU A 723 -42.43 -2.30 25.43
CA GLU A 723 -41.56 -2.62 24.30
C GLU A 723 -41.80 -1.76 23.03
N LYS A 724 -43.04 -1.34 22.77
CA LYS A 724 -43.39 -0.50 21.62
C LYS A 724 -43.08 0.99 21.77
N HIS A 725 -42.81 1.46 22.99
CA HIS A 725 -42.66 2.88 23.33
C HIS A 725 -41.51 3.12 24.34
N LEU A 726 -40.44 2.32 24.28
CA LEU A 726 -39.38 2.31 25.28
C LEU A 726 -38.81 3.70 25.59
N LEU A 727 -38.47 4.51 24.58
CA LEU A 727 -37.92 5.85 24.81
C LEU A 727 -38.92 6.78 25.49
N THR A 728 -40.17 6.82 25.02
CA THR A 728 -41.24 7.62 25.64
C THR A 728 -41.49 7.19 27.08
N SER A 729 -41.45 5.89 27.35
CA SER A 729 -41.57 5.35 28.71
C SER A 729 -40.38 5.74 29.58
N ALA A 730 -39.14 5.67 29.06
CA ALA A 730 -37.95 6.09 29.78
C ALA A 730 -38.00 7.57 30.17
N LEU A 731 -38.52 8.43 29.29
CA LEU A 731 -38.72 9.86 29.56
C LEU A 731 -39.74 10.11 30.69
N ALA A 732 -40.62 9.16 31.01
CA ALA A 732 -41.62 9.28 32.07
C ALA A 732 -41.17 8.74 33.44
N VAL A 733 -40.03 8.05 33.55
CA VAL A 733 -39.58 7.43 34.80
C VAL A 733 -39.02 8.47 35.79
N PRO A 734 -39.57 8.60 37.02
CA PRO A 734 -39.09 9.60 37.99
C PRO A 734 -37.71 9.27 38.57
N LEU A 735 -37.05 10.28 39.15
CA LEU A 735 -35.77 10.13 39.85
C LEU A 735 -35.99 9.81 41.33
N THR A 736 -35.51 8.63 41.76
CA THR A 736 -35.60 8.15 43.15
C THR A 736 -34.51 8.69 44.07
N THR A 737 -33.36 9.05 43.52
CA THR A 737 -32.21 9.62 44.24
C THR A 737 -31.57 10.73 43.40
N ASP A 738 -30.76 11.59 44.02
CA ASP A 738 -30.08 12.65 43.28
C ASP A 738 -29.00 12.07 42.37
N PRO A 739 -28.87 12.57 41.12
CA PRO A 739 -27.86 12.06 40.19
C PRO A 739 -26.46 12.10 40.79
N GLY A 740 -25.75 10.97 40.73
CA GLY A 740 -24.40 10.78 41.27
C GLY A 740 -24.32 10.38 42.74
N THR A 741 -25.44 10.30 43.47
CA THR A 741 -25.42 10.03 44.93
C THR A 741 -25.62 8.57 45.32
N ALA A 742 -26.19 7.77 44.42
CA ALA A 742 -26.38 6.33 44.62
C ALA A 742 -26.21 5.55 43.32
N PHE A 743 -25.68 4.32 43.43
CA PHE A 743 -25.70 3.35 42.36
C PHE A 743 -27.03 2.59 42.36
N ALA A 744 -27.72 2.55 41.23
CA ALA A 744 -28.93 1.76 41.04
C ALA A 744 -29.04 1.30 39.58
N TYR A 745 -28.81 0.02 39.31
CA TYR A 745 -28.90 -0.50 37.95
C TYR A 745 -30.32 -0.37 37.39
N SER A 746 -30.48 0.56 36.45
CA SER A 746 -31.72 0.80 35.74
C SER A 746 -31.55 0.55 34.23
N PRO A 747 -32.31 -0.39 33.63
CA PRO A 747 -32.30 -0.61 32.17
C PRO A 747 -32.76 0.62 31.37
N TRP A 748 -33.53 1.53 31.99
CA TRP A 748 -33.94 2.80 31.37
C TRP A 748 -32.75 3.68 31.00
N ASN A 749 -31.63 3.57 31.72
CA ASN A 749 -30.41 4.28 31.34
C ASN A 749 -29.91 3.88 29.94
N ASN A 750 -29.99 2.59 29.60
CA ASN A 750 -29.56 2.10 28.29
C ASN A 750 -30.49 2.60 27.18
N VAL A 751 -31.81 2.63 27.43
CA VAL A 751 -32.78 3.19 26.47
C VAL A 751 -32.52 4.67 26.20
N LEU A 752 -32.20 5.45 27.24
CA LEU A 752 -31.85 6.86 27.07
C LEU A 752 -30.53 7.04 26.32
N LEU A 753 -29.52 6.19 26.58
CA LEU A 753 -28.26 6.19 25.84
C LEU A 753 -28.44 5.81 24.36
N GLU A 754 -29.33 4.87 24.05
CA GLU A 754 -29.69 4.55 22.66
C GLU A 754 -30.43 5.72 21.98
N GLY A 755 -31.28 6.42 22.74
CA GLY A 755 -31.87 7.69 22.29
C GLY A 755 -30.80 8.75 21.98
N VAL A 756 -29.78 8.89 22.84
CA VAL A 756 -28.61 9.77 22.60
C VAL A 756 -27.87 9.37 21.32
N LEU A 757 -27.57 8.09 21.15
CA LEU A 757 -26.91 7.55 19.96
C LEU A 757 -27.71 7.91 18.70
N THR A 758 -29.00 7.63 18.70
CA THR A 758 -29.90 7.89 17.56
C THR A 758 -29.98 9.37 17.23
N ARG A 759 -30.07 10.25 18.23
CA ARG A 759 -30.16 11.70 18.02
C ARG A 759 -28.89 12.31 17.46
N LEU A 760 -27.73 11.80 17.87
CA LEU A 760 -26.48 12.29 17.35
C LEU A 760 -26.21 11.70 15.96
N THR A 761 -26.39 10.40 15.76
CA THR A 761 -25.94 9.72 14.54
C THR A 761 -26.99 9.64 13.45
N GLY A 762 -28.28 9.72 13.78
CA GLY A 762 -29.38 9.35 12.89
C GLY A 762 -29.61 7.84 12.75
N ALA A 763 -28.79 7.00 13.40
CA ALA A 763 -28.84 5.54 13.33
C ALA A 763 -29.19 4.92 14.70
N THR A 764 -30.00 3.87 14.69
CA THR A 764 -30.26 3.02 15.86
C THR A 764 -29.05 2.16 16.22
N LEU A 765 -29.04 1.54 17.40
CA LEU A 765 -27.94 0.66 17.80
C LEU A 765 -27.75 -0.52 16.83
N SER A 766 -28.83 -1.06 16.26
CA SER A 766 -28.75 -2.15 15.27
C SER A 766 -28.25 -1.70 13.89
N GLU A 767 -28.33 -0.40 13.57
CA GLU A 767 -27.79 0.18 12.34
C GLU A 767 -26.36 0.69 12.51
N PHE A 768 -25.87 0.80 13.76
CA PHE A 768 -24.53 1.26 14.07
C PHE A 768 -23.50 0.17 13.75
N SER A 769 -22.77 0.34 12.65
CA SER A 769 -21.75 -0.61 12.19
C SER A 769 -20.44 -0.46 12.97
N PHE A 770 -19.86 -1.60 13.36
CA PHE A 770 -18.50 -1.68 13.94
C PHE A 770 -17.47 -2.23 12.93
N GLY A 771 -17.76 -2.21 11.63
CA GLY A 771 -16.79 -2.53 10.57
C GLY A 771 -16.25 -3.97 10.62
N GLU A 772 -14.91 -4.11 10.54
CA GLU A 772 -14.19 -5.40 10.50
C GLU A 772 -14.38 -6.27 11.76
N ILE A 773 -14.73 -5.68 12.93
CA ILE A 773 -15.09 -6.44 14.14
C ILE A 773 -16.26 -7.40 13.87
N THR A 774 -17.19 -7.00 12.99
CA THR A 774 -18.34 -7.81 12.62
C THR A 774 -17.99 -8.87 11.56
N LYS A 775 -16.97 -8.64 10.71
CA LYS A 775 -16.56 -9.55 9.62
C LYS A 775 -15.54 -10.61 10.02
N ALA A 776 -14.60 -10.30 10.92
CA ALA A 776 -13.54 -11.22 11.39
C ALA A 776 -14.07 -12.51 12.05
N VAL A 777 -15.38 -12.57 12.22
CA VAL A 777 -16.15 -13.57 12.93
C VAL A 777 -16.73 -14.62 11.98
N ASP A 778 -16.96 -14.25 10.72
CA ASP A 778 -17.57 -15.12 9.71
C ASP A 778 -16.55 -16.04 9.02
N GLU A 779 -15.25 -15.67 8.99
CA GLU A 779 -14.24 -16.41 8.21
C GLU A 779 -13.43 -17.44 9.03
N GLU A 780 -13.15 -17.21 10.33
CA GLU A 780 -12.33 -18.13 11.15
C GLU A 780 -13.14 -19.14 11.98
N LEU A 781 -14.45 -18.94 12.15
CA LEU A 781 -15.30 -19.72 13.06
C LEU A 781 -16.31 -20.64 12.34
N GLU A 782 -16.08 -20.98 11.07
CA GLU A 782 -16.92 -21.91 10.29
C GLU A 782 -16.87 -23.34 10.87
N ASP A 783 -17.60 -23.56 11.95
CA ASP A 783 -18.12 -24.88 12.32
C ASP A 783 -19.60 -24.81 12.73
N LYS A 784 -20.34 -25.84 12.31
CA LYS A 784 -21.81 -25.91 12.17
C LYS A 784 -22.58 -25.95 13.50
N ALA A 785 -22.50 -24.92 14.32
CA ALA A 785 -23.39 -24.77 15.49
C ALA A 785 -24.68 -23.99 15.15
N PRO A 786 -25.80 -24.22 15.86
CA PRO A 786 -27.01 -23.41 15.70
C PRO A 786 -26.71 -21.93 16.02
N ARG A 787 -27.04 -21.03 15.07
CA ARG A 787 -26.90 -19.56 15.18
C ARG A 787 -27.65 -18.92 16.37
N THR A 788 -28.39 -19.70 17.17
CA THR A 788 -29.36 -19.20 18.15
C THR A 788 -28.80 -18.92 19.54
N LEU A 789 -27.50 -19.18 19.80
CA LEU A 789 -26.85 -19.03 21.13
C LEU A 789 -25.41 -18.48 21.10
N ALA A 790 -24.93 -18.03 19.94
CA ALA A 790 -23.56 -17.56 19.74
C ALA A 790 -23.58 -16.09 19.33
N TYR A 791 -22.87 -15.24 20.06
CA TYR A 791 -22.46 -13.90 19.61
C TYR A 791 -20.96 -13.96 19.32
N PRO A 792 -20.58 -14.57 18.19
CA PRO A 792 -19.20 -14.86 17.88
C PRO A 792 -18.34 -13.57 17.71
N GLU A 793 -18.97 -12.40 17.67
CA GLU A 793 -18.33 -11.08 17.61
C GLU A 793 -17.94 -10.49 18.98
N LEU A 794 -18.53 -10.96 20.09
CA LEU A 794 -18.19 -10.47 21.44
C LEU A 794 -16.73 -10.72 21.85
N PRO A 795 -16.08 -11.86 21.50
CA PRO A 795 -14.65 -12.04 21.71
C PRO A 795 -13.79 -11.00 21.00
N ALA A 796 -14.12 -10.64 19.75
CA ALA A 796 -13.39 -9.63 18.99
C ALA A 796 -13.58 -8.23 19.59
N LEU A 797 -14.81 -7.90 20.00
CA LEU A 797 -15.11 -6.68 20.74
C LEU A 797 -14.31 -6.62 22.05
N GLY A 798 -14.28 -7.72 22.81
CA GLY A 798 -13.51 -7.81 24.05
C GLY A 798 -12.01 -7.63 23.82
N GLN A 799 -11.46 -8.23 22.76
CA GLN A 799 -10.06 -8.05 22.35
C GLN A 799 -9.76 -6.60 21.95
N MET A 800 -10.69 -5.93 21.25
CA MET A 800 -10.55 -4.51 20.89
C MET A 800 -10.43 -3.62 22.13
N TRP A 801 -11.29 -3.85 23.13
CA TRP A 801 -11.23 -3.15 24.42
C TRP A 801 -9.96 -3.50 25.20
N LEU A 802 -9.54 -4.76 25.19
CA LEU A 802 -8.29 -5.23 25.81
C LEU A 802 -7.06 -4.54 25.20
N ASN A 803 -7.07 -4.34 23.87
CA ASN A 803 -6.02 -3.65 23.11
C ASN A 803 -6.08 -2.11 23.21
N GLY A 804 -6.88 -1.56 24.13
CA GLY A 804 -6.98 -0.10 24.31
C GLY A 804 -7.68 0.60 23.14
N GLY A 805 -8.58 -0.09 22.44
CA GLY A 805 -9.40 0.46 21.36
C GLY A 805 -9.02 0.04 19.95
N ILE A 806 -8.08 -0.90 19.81
CA ILE A 806 -7.51 -1.32 18.52
C ILE A 806 -7.87 -2.77 18.19
N PHE A 807 -8.31 -3.02 16.97
CA PHE A 807 -8.52 -4.38 16.44
C PHE A 807 -8.20 -4.39 14.95
N ALA A 808 -7.49 -5.41 14.47
CA ALA A 808 -7.06 -5.49 13.07
C ALA A 808 -6.30 -4.22 12.59
N HIS A 809 -5.47 -3.63 13.47
CA HIS A 809 -4.79 -2.33 13.27
C HIS A 809 -5.67 -1.08 13.15
N ASP A 810 -6.99 -1.24 13.10
CA ASP A 810 -7.92 -0.12 13.14
C ASP A 810 -8.20 0.34 14.57
N ARG A 811 -8.12 1.65 14.78
CA ARG A 811 -8.49 2.29 16.04
C ARG A 811 -9.98 2.64 16.05
N PHE A 812 -10.76 1.85 16.78
CA PHE A 812 -12.19 2.06 16.99
C PHE A 812 -12.48 3.00 18.17
N LEU A 813 -11.68 2.87 19.23
CA LEU A 813 -11.80 3.71 20.43
C LEU A 813 -10.48 4.40 20.72
N HIS A 814 -10.59 5.63 21.22
CA HIS A 814 -9.44 6.27 21.84
C HIS A 814 -9.08 5.55 23.15
N ARG A 815 -7.79 5.34 23.40
CA ARG A 815 -7.28 4.70 24.61
C ARG A 815 -7.74 5.44 25.86
N ALA A 816 -7.69 6.78 25.85
CA ALA A 816 -8.19 7.59 26.96
C ALA A 816 -9.67 7.31 27.27
N VAL A 817 -10.48 7.03 26.25
CA VAL A 817 -11.89 6.64 26.44
C VAL A 817 -12.00 5.24 27.04
N VAL A 818 -11.21 4.28 26.55
CA VAL A 818 -11.16 2.93 27.11
C VAL A 818 -10.76 2.98 28.59
N GLU A 819 -9.71 3.71 28.92
CA GLU A 819 -9.22 3.90 30.29
C GLU A 819 -10.28 4.59 31.15
N GLU A 820 -10.84 5.73 30.72
CA GLU A 820 -11.85 6.47 31.49
C GLU A 820 -13.12 5.64 31.75
N MET A 821 -13.59 4.89 30.75
CA MET A 821 -14.82 4.09 30.85
C MET A 821 -14.65 2.76 31.60
N SER A 822 -13.41 2.28 31.77
CA SER A 822 -13.11 1.04 32.48
C SER A 822 -12.55 1.25 33.90
N VAL A 823 -12.31 2.49 34.31
CA VAL A 823 -11.83 2.79 35.67
C VAL A 823 -12.86 2.35 36.70
N ARG A 824 -12.41 1.51 37.64
CA ARG A 824 -13.16 1.11 38.83
C ARG A 824 -13.38 2.32 39.74
N ARG A 825 -14.64 2.56 40.08
CA ARG A 825 -15.12 3.54 41.05
C ARG A 825 -15.95 2.82 42.12
N GLU A 826 -16.16 3.52 43.23
CA GLU A 826 -16.94 2.99 44.34
C GLU A 826 -17.88 4.07 44.89
N LEU A 827 -19.13 3.70 45.13
CA LEU A 827 -20.14 4.55 45.74
C LEU A 827 -20.99 3.69 46.67
N ASN A 828 -21.07 4.06 47.95
CA ASN A 828 -21.81 3.32 48.97
C ASN A 828 -21.48 1.81 49.00
N ASN A 829 -20.19 1.47 48.93
CA ASN A 829 -19.65 0.11 48.87
C ASN A 829 -20.03 -0.71 47.63
N VAL A 830 -20.55 -0.06 46.58
CA VAL A 830 -20.82 -0.71 45.28
C VAL A 830 -19.76 -0.27 44.28
N ALA A 831 -19.03 -1.24 43.74
CA ALA A 831 -18.06 -1.01 42.67
C ALA A 831 -18.74 -0.95 41.30
N PHE A 832 -18.36 0.03 40.50
CA PHE A 832 -18.86 0.21 39.12
C PHE A 832 -17.78 0.89 38.27
N THR A 833 -18.01 1.00 36.96
CA THR A 833 -17.21 1.85 36.07
C THR A 833 -18.12 2.80 35.30
N ASP A 834 -17.56 3.75 34.56
CA ASP A 834 -18.34 4.69 33.74
C ASP A 834 -18.85 4.07 32.43
N GLY A 835 -18.66 2.78 32.16
CA GLY A 835 -19.19 2.11 30.96
C GLY A 835 -19.61 0.64 31.16
N TRP A 836 -19.04 0.00 32.17
CA TRP A 836 -19.06 -1.44 32.42
C TRP A 836 -19.33 -1.79 33.90
N ASP A 837 -19.68 -3.04 34.15
CA ASP A 837 -19.74 -3.63 35.49
C ASP A 837 -18.34 -4.01 36.01
N CYS A 838 -18.21 -4.06 37.34
CA CYS A 838 -17.04 -4.60 38.04
C CYS A 838 -17.31 -6.06 38.46
N PRO A 839 -16.29 -6.94 38.51
CA PRO A 839 -16.45 -8.31 38.97
C PRO A 839 -17.01 -8.38 40.38
N SER A 840 -18.00 -9.25 40.58
CA SER A 840 -18.58 -9.51 41.90
C SER A 840 -19.21 -10.92 41.95
N PRO A 841 -19.28 -11.54 43.14
CA PRO A 841 -19.93 -12.84 43.32
C PRO A 841 -21.40 -12.84 42.84
N GLU A 842 -22.12 -11.73 43.00
CA GLU A 842 -23.52 -11.61 42.56
C GLU A 842 -23.66 -11.63 41.04
N LEU A 843 -22.62 -11.19 40.32
CA LEU A 843 -22.54 -11.26 38.86
C LEU A 843 -21.91 -12.56 38.38
N GLY A 844 -21.64 -13.53 39.27
CA GLY A 844 -21.15 -14.85 38.91
C GLY A 844 -19.81 -14.83 38.19
N THR A 845 -18.89 -13.95 38.60
CA THR A 845 -17.56 -13.80 37.99
C THR A 845 -16.50 -14.76 38.55
N GLY A 846 -16.84 -15.59 39.53
CA GLY A 846 -15.83 -16.35 40.25
C GLY A 846 -14.98 -15.47 41.17
N LYS A 847 -13.81 -15.97 41.53
CA LYS A 847 -12.90 -15.41 42.55
C LYS A 847 -11.66 -14.74 41.96
N TYR A 848 -11.25 -15.13 40.75
CA TYR A 848 -9.88 -14.86 40.29
C TYR A 848 -9.71 -13.69 39.32
N PHE A 849 -10.79 -13.05 38.86
CA PHE A 849 -10.66 -11.81 38.09
C PHE A 849 -9.95 -10.72 38.89
N SER A 850 -9.12 -9.92 38.22
CA SER A 850 -8.40 -8.83 38.86
C SER A 850 -9.34 -7.70 39.28
N ALA A 851 -8.85 -6.80 40.13
CA ALA A 851 -9.57 -5.58 40.49
C ALA A 851 -9.77 -4.63 39.29
N ARG A 852 -8.94 -4.77 38.24
CA ARG A 852 -8.99 -3.99 36.99
C ARG A 852 -9.86 -4.64 35.92
N ALA A 853 -10.37 -5.85 36.14
CA ALA A 853 -11.28 -6.46 35.20
C ALA A 853 -12.60 -5.67 35.15
N PHE A 854 -13.19 -5.61 33.96
CA PHE A 854 -14.45 -4.93 33.69
C PHE A 854 -15.25 -5.72 32.66
N GLY A 855 -16.56 -5.52 32.62
CA GLY A 855 -17.39 -6.28 31.70
C GLY A 855 -18.88 -6.09 31.90
N PHE A 856 -19.64 -7.14 31.60
CA PHE A 856 -21.07 -7.19 31.81
C PHE A 856 -21.45 -8.58 32.29
N GLY A 857 -22.26 -8.65 33.35
CA GLY A 857 -22.71 -9.93 33.93
C GLY A 857 -24.12 -9.91 34.50
N ARG A 858 -24.90 -8.84 34.26
CA ARG A 858 -26.24 -8.68 34.83
C ARG A 858 -27.33 -9.45 34.09
N SER A 859 -27.05 -9.92 32.88
CA SER A 859 -27.88 -10.94 32.24
C SER A 859 -27.57 -12.31 32.89
N PRO A 860 -28.58 -13.10 33.26
CA PRO A 860 -28.36 -14.48 33.69
C PRO A 860 -27.93 -15.38 32.52
N ARG A 861 -28.16 -14.94 31.28
CA ARG A 861 -27.87 -15.71 30.07
C ARG A 861 -26.50 -15.41 29.48
N GLU A 862 -25.93 -14.24 29.74
CA GLU A 862 -24.78 -13.74 28.98
C GLU A 862 -23.81 -12.98 29.88
N SER A 863 -22.53 -13.13 29.60
CA SER A 863 -21.49 -12.29 30.18
C SER A 863 -20.30 -12.13 29.26
N LEU A 864 -19.67 -10.96 29.33
CA LEU A 864 -18.38 -10.63 28.73
C LEU A 864 -17.53 -10.03 29.83
N TRP A 865 -16.36 -10.60 30.11
CA TRP A 865 -15.41 -10.07 31.08
C TRP A 865 -14.03 -9.91 30.44
N ILE A 866 -13.41 -8.76 30.67
CA ILE A 866 -12.12 -8.37 30.11
C ILE A 866 -11.21 -8.07 31.30
N ASP A 867 -10.06 -8.74 31.38
CA ASP A 867 -9.06 -8.57 32.44
C ASP A 867 -7.73 -8.12 31.82
N PRO A 868 -7.44 -6.81 31.81
CA PRO A 868 -6.20 -6.27 31.27
C PRO A 868 -4.93 -6.72 32.03
N GLU A 869 -5.04 -7.13 33.30
CA GLU A 869 -3.88 -7.62 34.04
C GLU A 869 -3.49 -9.05 33.65
N LYS A 870 -4.45 -9.81 33.12
CA LYS A 870 -4.27 -11.21 32.72
C LYS A 870 -4.30 -11.43 31.21
N GLU A 871 -4.44 -10.36 30.42
CA GLU A 871 -4.65 -10.44 28.96
C GLU A 871 -5.77 -11.41 28.56
N LEU A 872 -6.88 -11.38 29.32
CA LEU A 872 -7.94 -12.38 29.23
C LEU A 872 -9.29 -11.75 28.85
N VAL A 873 -9.99 -12.36 27.91
CA VAL A 873 -11.42 -12.12 27.65
C VAL A 873 -12.18 -13.43 27.84
N VAL A 874 -13.26 -13.41 28.60
CA VAL A 874 -14.16 -14.58 28.75
C VAL A 874 -15.57 -14.18 28.38
N VAL A 875 -16.13 -14.84 27.37
CA VAL A 875 -17.53 -14.69 26.95
C VAL A 875 -18.27 -15.98 27.24
N ILE A 876 -19.39 -15.87 27.94
CA ILE A 876 -20.23 -17.04 28.27
C ILE A 876 -21.66 -16.72 27.86
N THR A 877 -22.25 -17.60 27.04
CA THR A 877 -23.68 -17.62 26.75
C THR A 877 -24.27 -18.89 27.33
N LEU A 878 -25.33 -18.79 28.13
CA LEU A 878 -26.06 -19.89 28.74
C LEU A 878 -27.56 -19.71 28.50
N THR A 879 -28.27 -20.82 28.34
CA THR A 879 -29.73 -20.84 28.31
C THR A 879 -30.25 -22.11 28.99
N SER A 880 -31.46 -22.04 29.52
CA SER A 880 -32.19 -23.15 30.12
C SER A 880 -33.66 -23.10 29.69
N ARG A 881 -34.48 -24.04 30.18
CA ARG A 881 -35.89 -24.11 29.82
C ARG A 881 -36.69 -22.88 30.28
N ASP A 882 -36.39 -22.37 31.47
CA ASP A 882 -36.88 -21.09 31.98
C ASP A 882 -35.70 -20.30 32.59
N PRO A 883 -35.01 -19.49 31.77
CA PRO A 883 -33.79 -18.80 32.21
C PRO A 883 -34.02 -17.78 33.32
N ASN A 884 -35.26 -17.30 33.50
CA ASN A 884 -35.60 -16.38 34.56
C ASN A 884 -35.79 -17.12 35.89
N ALA A 885 -36.46 -18.28 35.86
CA ALA A 885 -36.58 -19.14 37.03
C ALA A 885 -35.22 -19.77 37.45
N ASP A 886 -34.36 -20.06 36.47
CA ASP A 886 -33.07 -20.71 36.67
C ASP A 886 -31.89 -19.74 36.89
N ALA A 887 -32.15 -18.43 37.02
CA ALA A 887 -31.10 -17.40 37.04
C ALA A 887 -29.96 -17.69 38.05
N ALA A 888 -30.31 -18.11 39.28
CA ALA A 888 -29.31 -18.47 40.30
C ALA A 888 -28.45 -19.69 39.90
N LYS A 889 -29.04 -20.66 39.19
CA LYS A 889 -28.33 -21.83 38.66
C LYS A 889 -27.35 -21.42 37.56
N LEU A 890 -27.78 -20.56 36.63
CA LEU A 890 -26.95 -20.03 35.55
C LEU A 890 -25.75 -19.23 36.09
N VAL A 891 -25.98 -18.35 37.08
CA VAL A 891 -24.92 -17.57 37.75
C VAL A 891 -23.88 -18.48 38.41
N LYS A 892 -24.31 -19.58 39.05
CA LYS A 892 -23.40 -20.54 39.69
C LYS A 892 -22.53 -21.28 38.67
N VAL A 893 -23.12 -21.72 37.55
CA VAL A 893 -22.37 -22.36 36.45
C VAL A 893 -21.36 -21.38 35.87
N ARG A 894 -21.79 -20.14 35.58
CA ARG A 894 -20.91 -19.08 35.08
C ARG A 894 -19.71 -18.82 36.00
N SER A 895 -19.96 -18.74 37.30
CA SER A 895 -18.90 -18.52 38.31
C SER A 895 -17.86 -19.65 38.27
N ALA A 896 -18.31 -20.91 38.20
CA ALA A 896 -17.42 -22.06 38.11
C ALA A 896 -16.64 -22.11 36.80
N LEU A 897 -17.24 -21.68 35.68
CA LEU A 897 -16.56 -21.59 34.40
C LEU A 897 -15.44 -20.55 34.42
N HIS A 898 -15.68 -19.36 34.96
CA HIS A 898 -14.65 -18.33 35.08
C HIS A 898 -13.46 -18.79 35.93
N ASP A 899 -13.74 -19.42 37.08
CA ASP A 899 -12.68 -19.95 37.94
C ASP A 899 -11.88 -21.03 37.22
N ALA A 900 -12.54 -22.00 36.58
CA ALA A 900 -11.88 -23.09 35.86
C ALA A 900 -11.07 -22.62 34.64
N VAL A 901 -11.48 -21.54 33.96
CA VAL A 901 -10.69 -20.93 32.88
C VAL A 901 -9.39 -20.35 33.44
N ILE A 902 -9.48 -19.55 34.50
CA ILE A 902 -8.32 -18.87 35.09
C ILE A 902 -7.35 -19.88 35.74
N GLU A 903 -7.89 -20.89 36.44
CA GLU A 903 -7.09 -21.99 37.01
C GLU A 903 -6.46 -22.85 35.90
N GLY A 904 -7.22 -23.20 34.87
CA GLY A 904 -6.76 -24.02 33.76
C GLY A 904 -5.59 -23.38 33.00
N LEU A 905 -5.66 -22.06 32.76
CA LEU A 905 -4.59 -21.28 32.15
C LEU A 905 -3.39 -21.03 33.08
N GLY A 906 -3.46 -21.42 34.36
CA GLY A 906 -2.37 -21.22 35.32
C GLY A 906 -2.15 -19.75 35.72
N ILE A 907 -3.16 -18.89 35.55
CA ILE A 907 -3.09 -17.44 35.82
C ILE A 907 -3.88 -17.04 37.09
N ALA A 908 -4.24 -18.02 37.91
CA ALA A 908 -4.78 -17.79 39.25
C ALA A 908 -3.66 -17.27 40.18
N PRO A 909 -3.98 -16.39 41.16
CA PRO A 909 -3.02 -15.99 42.18
C PRO A 909 -2.49 -17.21 42.96
N PRO A 910 -1.20 -17.24 43.35
CA PRO A 910 -0.67 -18.31 44.18
C PRO A 910 -1.41 -18.35 45.53
N HIS A 911 -1.77 -19.57 45.96
CA HIS A 911 -2.49 -19.86 47.20
C HIS A 911 -1.67 -19.59 48.46
#